data_AF-A0A954MGI0-F1
#
_entry.id   AF-A0A954MGI0-F1
#
_cell.length_a   1.000
_cell.length_b   1.000
_cell.length_c   1.000
_cell.angle_alpha   90.00
_cell.angle_beta   90.00
_cell.angle_gamma   90.00
#
_symmetry.space_group_name_H-M   'P 1'
#
loop_
_entity.id
_entity.type
_entity.pdbx_description
1 polymer ?
#
loop_
_entity_poly.entity_id
_entity_poly.type
_entity_poly.pdbx_seq_one_letter_code
_entity_poly.pdbx_strand_id
1 'polypeptide(L)'
;MMPLLSDGLTAAQEPILEWRFDGAASAGQWLGEPGVADDGPQPPKYPGFADANRAMLFAGHKGAILIKDHERGGFSNVRFGSGDTFAFETWVRFRSIGKGNIVYVAGKGRHIEHGEDFPENNQNYSVRFQGTGSGAQFGLLFTSEHPETGQRAWHRWWSDPAIPATGWHHVALQFTFGQSDSLKAWLDGRSVTGKWSEGGPTDLPPVQDADDLVIGTGYGRAEASSFQGWLDNLAIYRSGFDEQQIAQRYQYVAPPPPVTPEMIPPGRVLVQISEDGVPEANSWPEEPQVTESYVEDAFGFFEVPHKYISTGVRADRANPSHFRASALVNIPAGKHRLLLRGRGTSRLFIDGRKVLETAARPTDSGGHTPLAVQDEYLDLGPGFRFAPPGNRDAWCEFETAGGQHFVILESMLGNIVGKNKQRPELGETVAAISLEGSDDWSLLSPGDRHVDYSDDGWAAYEEERRRWLDEVNAQARTACRAANDDYWTKRRHAAAEWLASVEPVIVPDLPDGFPAHNAIDHFIAHRIASVAKESAQSRSSDIDYHRDIRPLLEARCYDCHQGGKAAGGLRIDDRSSALSGGESDGPAIVPGDIDHSAILQRILSKDKDIVMPPRGDRLTADEVDLLKRWISKGAVWPQFDVDHFEMNPLADDLAFLRRATLDTVGVTPAEAEIDAFQQDDPKSRRSQAIDRLLADGRWADHWMGYWLDVLAENPNMINPT
;
A
#
# COMPACT_ATOMS: atom_id res chain seq x y z
N MET A 1 -11.57 -52.95 3.33
CA MET A 1 -10.38 -53.82 3.16
C MET A 1 -10.49 -54.42 1.75
N MET A 2 -10.00 -53.69 0.75
CA MET A 2 -9.88 -54.17 -0.63
C MET A 2 -8.40 -54.51 -0.87
N PRO A 3 -8.07 -55.57 -1.62
CA PRO A 3 -6.71 -56.06 -1.71
C PRO A 3 -5.87 -55.15 -2.60
N LEU A 4 -4.67 -54.81 -2.12
CA LEU A 4 -3.58 -54.28 -2.93
C LEU A 4 -3.23 -55.32 -4.01
N LEU A 5 -3.50 -54.99 -5.27
CA LEU A 5 -2.90 -55.67 -6.41
C LEU A 5 -1.43 -55.22 -6.48
N SER A 6 -0.56 -55.96 -5.78
CA SER A 6 0.86 -55.99 -6.06
C SER A 6 1.08 -57.01 -7.18
N ASP A 7 1.24 -56.55 -8.42
CA ASP A 7 1.94 -57.31 -9.46
C ASP A 7 2.26 -56.39 -10.64
N GLY A 8 3.56 -56.20 -10.91
CA GLY A 8 4.04 -55.72 -12.21
C GLY A 8 4.63 -54.31 -12.29
N LEU A 9 5.31 -53.78 -11.26
CA LEU A 9 6.23 -52.65 -11.47
C LEU A 9 7.64 -53.19 -11.72
N THR A 10 8.10 -53.05 -12.97
CA THR A 10 9.53 -53.08 -13.32
C THR A 10 10.30 -52.21 -12.33
N ALA A 11 11.46 -52.69 -11.87
CA ALA A 11 12.32 -51.93 -10.96
C ALA A 11 12.47 -50.49 -11.46
N ALA A 12 12.17 -49.51 -10.61
CA ALA A 12 12.36 -48.10 -10.93
C ALA A 12 13.81 -47.90 -11.38
N GLN A 13 14.01 -47.21 -12.50
CA GLN A 13 15.35 -46.87 -12.98
C GLN A 13 16.10 -46.12 -11.87
N GLU A 14 17.27 -46.62 -11.47
CA GLU A 14 18.04 -45.97 -10.41
C GLU A 14 18.74 -44.71 -10.96
N PRO A 15 18.63 -43.55 -10.28
CA PRO A 15 19.35 -42.35 -10.65
C PRO A 15 20.85 -42.51 -10.46
N ILE A 16 21.66 -41.91 -11.33
CA ILE A 16 23.12 -41.85 -11.15
C ILE A 16 23.50 -40.83 -10.07
N LEU A 17 22.67 -39.81 -9.87
CA LEU A 17 22.73 -38.82 -8.78
C LEU A 17 21.31 -38.35 -8.47
N GLU A 18 21.00 -38.18 -7.18
CA GLU A 18 19.71 -37.72 -6.68
C GLU A 18 19.90 -36.75 -5.49
N TRP A 19 19.04 -35.73 -5.43
CA TRP A 19 18.93 -34.78 -4.33
C TRP A 19 17.46 -34.67 -3.91
N ARG A 20 17.13 -35.35 -2.79
CA ARG A 20 15.80 -35.32 -2.17
C ARG A 20 15.59 -34.20 -1.16
N PHE A 21 16.68 -33.64 -0.65
CA PHE A 21 16.65 -32.57 0.36
C PHE A 21 15.82 -32.87 1.63
N ASP A 22 15.57 -34.14 1.91
CA ASP A 22 14.83 -34.70 3.05
C ASP A 22 15.70 -34.86 4.33
N GLY A 23 16.93 -34.34 4.30
CA GLY A 23 17.93 -34.50 5.36
C GLY A 23 18.91 -35.64 5.14
N ALA A 24 18.70 -36.51 4.15
CA ALA A 24 19.69 -37.49 3.74
C ALA A 24 20.90 -36.82 3.05
N ALA A 25 22.09 -37.40 3.25
CA ALA A 25 23.30 -36.92 2.60
C ALA A 25 23.18 -37.09 1.07
N SER A 26 23.31 -36.00 0.32
CA SER A 26 23.34 -35.97 -1.14
C SER A 26 24.73 -35.57 -1.65
N ALA A 27 25.04 -35.84 -2.91
CA ALA A 27 26.35 -35.56 -3.48
C ALA A 27 26.63 -34.05 -3.62
N GLY A 28 27.90 -33.65 -3.46
CA GLY A 28 28.37 -32.29 -3.69
C GLY A 28 28.56 -31.45 -2.43
N GLN A 29 29.04 -30.22 -2.63
CA GLN A 29 29.29 -29.24 -1.58
C GLN A 29 28.67 -27.90 -1.96
N TRP A 30 28.19 -27.16 -0.97
CA TRP A 30 27.69 -25.81 -1.18
C TRP A 30 28.82 -24.83 -1.48
N LEU A 31 28.64 -24.05 -2.54
CA LEU A 31 29.42 -22.88 -2.88
C LEU A 31 28.68 -21.62 -2.45
N GLY A 32 29.24 -20.87 -1.50
CA GLY A 32 28.60 -19.69 -0.93
C GLY A 32 27.63 -20.04 0.22
N GLU A 33 26.51 -19.33 0.29
CA GLU A 33 25.48 -19.55 1.32
C GLU A 33 24.74 -20.87 1.04
N PRO A 34 24.69 -21.81 2.00
CA PRO A 34 23.87 -23.01 1.84
C PRO A 34 22.39 -22.66 1.65
N GLY A 35 21.69 -23.48 0.86
CA GLY A 35 20.25 -23.36 0.73
C GLY A 35 19.53 -23.57 2.06
N VAL A 36 18.30 -23.05 2.15
CA VAL A 36 17.44 -23.18 3.33
C VAL A 36 16.39 -24.25 3.04
N ALA A 37 16.32 -25.28 3.88
CA ALA A 37 15.28 -26.31 3.74
C ALA A 37 13.90 -25.70 4.07
N ASP A 38 12.88 -26.05 3.30
CA ASP A 38 11.50 -25.58 3.43
C ASP A 38 10.51 -26.73 3.13
N ASP A 39 9.21 -26.52 3.32
CA ASP A 39 8.19 -27.52 3.00
C ASP A 39 8.13 -27.80 1.48
N GLY A 40 8.32 -29.07 1.12
CA GLY A 40 8.19 -29.58 -0.24
C GLY A 40 6.73 -29.89 -0.61
N PRO A 41 6.50 -30.57 -1.75
CA PRO A 41 5.20 -31.17 -2.04
C PRO A 41 4.80 -32.16 -0.93
N GLN A 42 3.58 -32.06 -0.39
CA GLN A 42 3.09 -32.89 0.73
C GLN A 42 1.61 -33.30 0.53
N PRO A 43 1.15 -34.41 1.14
CA PRO A 43 -0.26 -34.78 1.22
C PRO A 43 -1.12 -33.74 1.97
N PRO A 44 -2.44 -33.64 1.68
CA PRO A 44 -3.18 -34.43 0.70
C PRO A 44 -2.99 -33.94 -0.75
N LYS A 45 -2.41 -32.75 -0.95
CA LYS A 45 -2.28 -32.09 -2.26
C LYS A 45 -1.37 -32.87 -3.22
N TYR A 46 -0.27 -33.43 -2.70
CA TYR A 46 0.66 -34.29 -3.44
C TYR A 46 0.78 -35.64 -2.73
N PRO A 47 -0.17 -36.57 -2.94
CA PRO A 47 -0.25 -37.82 -2.18
C PRO A 47 0.93 -38.78 -2.42
N GLY A 48 1.75 -38.53 -3.46
CA GLY A 48 2.97 -39.30 -3.73
C GLY A 48 4.16 -38.98 -2.82
N PHE A 49 4.04 -37.98 -1.94
CA PHE A 49 5.10 -37.54 -1.02
C PHE A 49 4.81 -37.89 0.44
N ALA A 50 5.84 -37.83 1.28
CA ALA A 50 5.70 -37.98 2.73
C ALA A 50 5.11 -36.71 3.38
N ASP A 51 4.43 -36.87 4.52
CA ASP A 51 3.76 -35.77 5.27
C ASP A 51 4.70 -34.64 5.69
N ALA A 52 5.99 -34.91 5.83
CA ALA A 52 7.02 -33.93 6.22
C ALA A 52 8.10 -33.79 5.14
N ASN A 53 7.73 -34.00 3.88
CA ASN A 53 8.67 -33.86 2.77
C ASN A 53 9.26 -32.44 2.70
N ARG A 54 10.55 -32.34 2.41
CA ARG A 54 11.32 -31.10 2.44
C ARG A 54 11.94 -30.82 1.08
N ALA A 55 11.97 -29.55 0.72
CA ALA A 55 12.65 -29.06 -0.46
C ALA A 55 13.75 -28.06 -0.09
N MET A 56 14.60 -27.73 -1.05
CA MET A 56 15.71 -26.80 -0.84
C MET A 56 15.50 -25.47 -1.56
N LEU A 57 15.51 -24.37 -0.80
CA LEU A 57 15.52 -23.01 -1.35
C LEU A 57 16.91 -22.66 -1.88
N PHE A 58 16.98 -22.33 -3.16
CA PHE A 58 18.11 -21.67 -3.80
C PHE A 58 17.84 -20.16 -3.83
N ALA A 59 18.71 -19.39 -3.17
CA ALA A 59 18.57 -17.94 -3.02
C ALA A 59 19.29 -17.15 -4.13
N GLY A 60 19.10 -17.55 -5.39
CA GLY A 60 19.74 -16.91 -6.54
C GLY A 60 21.26 -17.10 -6.51
N HIS A 61 22.01 -16.04 -6.81
CA HIS A 61 23.46 -16.10 -6.98
C HIS A 61 24.25 -16.42 -5.71
N LYS A 62 23.62 -16.45 -4.54
CA LYS A 62 24.28 -16.60 -3.23
C LYS A 62 24.77 -18.02 -2.92
N GLY A 63 24.11 -19.04 -3.47
CA GLY A 63 24.36 -20.44 -3.13
C GLY A 63 24.16 -21.37 -4.32
N ALA A 64 25.07 -22.33 -4.47
CA ALA A 64 24.98 -23.38 -5.48
C ALA A 64 25.59 -24.68 -4.97
N ILE A 65 25.24 -25.82 -5.56
CA ILE A 65 25.87 -27.10 -5.22
C ILE A 65 26.87 -27.46 -6.32
N LEU A 66 28.11 -27.74 -5.92
CA LEU A 66 29.18 -28.19 -6.79
C LEU A 66 29.47 -29.67 -6.56
N ILE A 67 29.51 -30.44 -7.64
CA ILE A 67 29.88 -31.84 -7.64
C ILE A 67 31.13 -32.00 -8.48
N LYS A 68 32.21 -32.45 -7.85
CA LYS A 68 33.47 -32.71 -8.55
C LYS A 68 33.28 -33.77 -9.63
N ASP A 69 33.90 -33.54 -10.79
CA ASP A 69 33.98 -34.57 -11.84
C ASP A 69 34.72 -35.81 -11.30
N HIS A 70 34.33 -37.00 -11.76
CA HIS A 70 34.95 -38.27 -11.35
C HIS A 70 36.46 -38.34 -11.61
N GLU A 71 36.96 -37.74 -12.68
CA GLU A 71 38.40 -37.65 -12.99
C GLU A 71 39.12 -36.66 -12.08
N ARG A 72 38.38 -35.79 -11.38
CA ARG A 72 38.87 -34.78 -10.43
C ARG A 72 38.50 -35.12 -8.98
N GLY A 73 38.26 -36.40 -8.68
CA GLY A 73 37.99 -36.89 -7.33
C GLY A 73 36.51 -36.99 -6.94
N GLY A 74 35.59 -36.82 -7.89
CA GLY A 74 34.17 -37.12 -7.74
C GLY A 74 33.86 -38.63 -7.76
N PHE A 75 32.65 -39.00 -7.30
CA PHE A 75 32.28 -40.41 -7.13
C PHE A 75 31.56 -41.04 -8.33
N SER A 76 30.91 -40.24 -9.20
CA SER A 76 30.06 -40.74 -10.29
C SER A 76 30.36 -40.04 -11.61
N ASN A 77 30.44 -40.80 -12.70
CA ASN A 77 30.59 -40.24 -14.04
C ASN A 77 29.24 -39.72 -14.55
N VAL A 78 29.09 -38.39 -14.61
CA VAL A 78 27.93 -37.68 -15.16
C VAL A 78 28.23 -36.95 -16.46
N ARG A 79 29.26 -37.40 -17.21
CA ARG A 79 29.60 -36.95 -18.57
C ARG A 79 28.87 -37.83 -19.59
N PHE A 80 28.21 -37.20 -20.56
CA PHE A 80 27.48 -37.92 -21.61
C PHE A 80 28.18 -37.75 -22.96
N GLY A 81 28.25 -38.82 -23.73
CA GLY A 81 28.85 -38.86 -25.07
C GLY A 81 27.88 -39.36 -26.14
N SER A 82 28.39 -39.64 -27.34
CA SER A 82 27.58 -40.20 -28.43
C SER A 82 26.92 -41.52 -28.01
N GLY A 83 25.61 -41.65 -28.23
CA GLY A 83 24.81 -42.81 -27.86
C GLY A 83 24.36 -42.85 -26.40
N ASP A 84 24.88 -41.99 -25.52
CA ASP A 84 24.41 -41.89 -24.14
C ASP A 84 23.07 -41.17 -24.08
N THR A 85 22.16 -41.66 -23.23
CA THR A 85 20.91 -40.97 -22.91
C THR A 85 21.06 -40.17 -21.63
N PHE A 86 20.93 -38.85 -21.74
CA PHE A 86 20.76 -37.96 -20.59
C PHE A 86 19.27 -37.87 -20.27
N ALA A 87 18.87 -38.27 -19.07
CA ALA A 87 17.54 -37.96 -18.56
C ALA A 87 17.65 -37.21 -17.23
N PHE A 88 16.74 -36.26 -17.02
CA PHE A 88 16.70 -35.36 -15.89
C PHE A 88 15.28 -35.18 -15.43
N GLU A 89 15.06 -35.14 -14.11
CA GLU A 89 13.81 -34.65 -13.54
C GLU A 89 14.06 -33.81 -12.30
N THR A 90 13.08 -32.98 -11.95
CA THR A 90 13.04 -32.26 -10.69
C THR A 90 11.61 -31.79 -10.40
N TRP A 91 11.29 -31.64 -9.12
CA TRP A 91 10.17 -30.84 -8.66
C TRP A 91 10.63 -29.40 -8.42
N VAL A 92 9.88 -28.44 -8.93
CA VAL A 92 10.24 -27.02 -8.88
C VAL A 92 9.07 -26.17 -8.38
N ARG A 93 9.39 -25.21 -7.52
CA ARG A 93 8.52 -24.07 -7.18
C ARG A 93 9.31 -22.79 -7.36
N PHE A 94 8.81 -21.84 -8.14
CA PHE A 94 9.51 -20.56 -8.33
C PHE A 94 9.25 -19.64 -7.13
N ARG A 95 10.31 -18.94 -6.68
CA ARG A 95 10.13 -17.74 -5.85
C ARG A 95 10.02 -16.51 -6.75
N SER A 96 10.87 -16.43 -7.76
CA SER A 96 10.82 -15.39 -8.78
C SER A 96 11.67 -15.77 -10.00
N ILE A 97 11.23 -15.35 -11.18
CA ILE A 97 12.04 -15.41 -12.41
C ILE A 97 11.65 -14.24 -13.33
N GLY A 98 12.63 -13.42 -13.70
CA GLY A 98 12.40 -12.27 -14.57
C GLY A 98 12.08 -12.69 -16.01
N LYS A 99 11.18 -11.97 -16.69
CA LYS A 99 10.89 -12.21 -18.11
C LYS A 99 12.17 -12.09 -18.94
N GLY A 100 12.50 -13.12 -19.71
CA GLY A 100 13.70 -13.19 -20.53
C GLY A 100 14.96 -13.67 -19.79
N ASN A 101 14.95 -13.76 -18.45
CA ASN A 101 16.05 -14.34 -17.70
C ASN A 101 16.16 -15.83 -18.02
N ILE A 102 17.39 -16.32 -18.20
CA ILE A 102 17.70 -17.72 -18.46
C ILE A 102 18.51 -18.24 -17.27
N VAL A 103 17.83 -18.92 -16.36
CA VAL A 103 18.42 -19.42 -15.11
C VAL A 103 18.87 -20.87 -15.24
N TYR A 104 20.00 -21.17 -14.61
CA TYR A 104 20.60 -22.50 -14.64
C TYR A 104 20.05 -23.36 -13.50
N VAL A 105 19.62 -24.59 -13.83
CA VAL A 105 19.11 -25.55 -12.83
C VAL A 105 20.20 -26.56 -12.50
N ALA A 106 20.72 -27.25 -13.51
CA ALA A 106 21.82 -28.21 -13.39
C ALA A 106 22.60 -28.27 -14.70
N GLY A 107 23.92 -28.35 -14.67
CA GLY A 107 24.70 -28.53 -15.89
C GLY A 107 26.21 -28.63 -15.69
N LYS A 108 26.88 -29.14 -16.73
CA LYS A 108 28.30 -29.49 -16.76
C LYS A 108 28.97 -28.95 -18.03
N GLY A 109 30.14 -28.32 -17.86
CA GLY A 109 31.05 -28.00 -18.96
C GLY A 109 31.45 -26.53 -19.14
N ARG A 110 31.12 -25.62 -18.20
CA ARG A 110 31.38 -24.18 -18.36
C ARG A 110 32.14 -23.58 -17.16
N HIS A 111 33.27 -24.18 -16.77
CA HIS A 111 34.06 -23.76 -15.61
C HIS A 111 35.34 -22.98 -16.01
N ILE A 112 35.68 -21.88 -15.30
CA ILE A 112 36.83 -20.99 -15.64
C ILE A 112 38.01 -21.14 -14.65
N GLU A 113 37.82 -21.83 -13.52
CA GLU A 113 38.79 -21.80 -12.40
C GLU A 113 39.95 -22.81 -12.48
N HIS A 114 40.11 -23.56 -13.58
CA HIS A 114 41.10 -24.65 -13.67
C HIS A 114 42.33 -24.38 -14.53
N GLY A 115 42.53 -23.16 -15.04
CA GLY A 115 43.75 -22.78 -15.76
C GLY A 115 43.95 -23.47 -17.11
N GLU A 116 42.95 -24.20 -17.59
CA GLU A 116 42.84 -24.73 -18.95
C GLU A 116 41.94 -23.78 -19.75
N ASP A 117 42.44 -23.24 -20.88
CA ASP A 117 41.69 -22.31 -21.74
C ASP A 117 40.60 -23.07 -22.54
N PHE A 118 39.45 -23.34 -21.91
CA PHE A 118 38.27 -23.82 -22.61
C PHE A 118 37.53 -22.65 -23.29
N PRO A 119 37.09 -22.81 -24.55
CA PRO A 119 36.33 -21.76 -25.23
C PRO A 119 34.95 -21.57 -24.57
N GLU A 120 34.33 -20.40 -24.73
CA GLU A 120 33.05 -20.05 -24.11
C GLU A 120 31.90 -21.03 -24.44
N ASN A 121 32.02 -21.74 -25.56
CA ASN A 121 31.11 -22.78 -26.02
C ASN A 121 31.44 -24.19 -25.47
N ASN A 122 32.19 -24.30 -24.39
CA ASN A 122 32.31 -25.55 -23.65
C ASN A 122 31.01 -25.81 -22.87
N GLN A 123 30.27 -26.88 -23.20
CA GLN A 123 29.06 -27.30 -22.49
C GLN A 123 28.67 -28.72 -22.90
N ASN A 124 28.73 -29.68 -21.97
CA ASN A 124 28.25 -31.04 -22.19
C ASN A 124 26.72 -31.10 -22.18
N TYR A 125 26.10 -30.56 -21.13
CA TYR A 125 24.65 -30.32 -21.05
C TYR A 125 24.33 -29.28 -19.98
N SER A 126 23.17 -28.67 -20.10
CA SER A 126 22.56 -27.88 -19.03
C SER A 126 21.05 -27.86 -19.16
N VAL A 127 20.38 -28.08 -18.03
CA VAL A 127 18.95 -27.86 -17.87
C VAL A 127 18.74 -26.45 -17.33
N ARG A 128 17.84 -25.71 -17.98
CA ARG A 128 17.62 -24.28 -17.73
C ARG A 128 16.14 -23.94 -17.71
N PHE A 129 15.81 -22.83 -17.07
CA PHE A 129 14.49 -22.21 -17.15
C PHE A 129 14.57 -20.83 -17.78
N GLN A 130 13.61 -20.47 -18.63
CA GLN A 130 13.49 -19.14 -19.22
C GLN A 130 12.20 -18.46 -18.77
N GLY A 131 12.32 -17.31 -18.11
CA GLY A 131 11.15 -16.58 -17.59
C GLY A 131 10.26 -16.03 -18.70
N THR A 132 8.95 -16.29 -18.62
CA THR A 132 7.94 -15.81 -19.59
C THR A 132 7.17 -14.58 -19.10
N GLY A 133 7.27 -14.28 -17.80
CA GLY A 133 6.50 -13.24 -17.10
C GLY A 133 5.33 -13.79 -16.28
N SER A 134 4.80 -14.98 -16.64
CA SER A 134 3.75 -15.69 -15.89
C SER A 134 4.22 -17.05 -15.36
N GLY A 135 5.52 -17.35 -15.49
CA GLY A 135 6.10 -18.65 -15.24
C GLY A 135 7.44 -18.79 -15.95
N ALA A 136 7.81 -20.02 -16.33
CA ALA A 136 9.02 -20.28 -17.08
C ALA A 136 8.90 -21.46 -18.07
N GLN A 137 9.51 -21.35 -19.24
CA GLN A 137 9.78 -22.52 -20.09
C GLN A 137 10.98 -23.28 -19.53
N PHE A 138 11.04 -24.59 -19.76
CA PHE A 138 12.21 -25.40 -19.42
C PHE A 138 12.90 -25.92 -20.66
N GLY A 139 14.20 -26.14 -20.56
CA GLY A 139 15.00 -26.39 -21.74
C GLY A 139 16.30 -27.13 -21.46
N LEU A 140 16.84 -27.66 -22.55
CA LEU A 140 18.14 -28.33 -22.63
C LEU A 140 19.06 -27.48 -23.52
N LEU A 141 20.31 -27.30 -23.09
CA LEU A 141 21.38 -26.73 -23.91
C LEU A 141 22.64 -27.58 -23.83
N PHE A 142 23.24 -27.86 -24.98
CA PHE A 142 24.59 -28.43 -25.10
C PHE A 142 25.34 -27.83 -26.30
N THR A 143 26.63 -28.11 -26.40
CA THR A 143 27.44 -27.77 -27.57
C THR A 143 27.90 -29.04 -28.26
N SER A 144 27.91 -29.06 -29.59
CA SER A 144 28.57 -30.11 -30.38
C SER A 144 29.82 -29.56 -31.08
N GLU A 145 30.75 -30.44 -31.47
CA GLU A 145 31.95 -30.07 -32.23
C GLU A 145 31.97 -30.83 -33.56
N HIS A 146 32.09 -30.10 -34.67
CA HIS A 146 32.14 -30.69 -36.00
C HIS A 146 33.45 -31.46 -36.19
N PRO A 147 33.41 -32.75 -36.56
CA PRO A 147 34.58 -33.64 -36.52
C PRO A 147 35.72 -33.22 -37.46
N GLU A 148 35.42 -32.57 -38.58
CA GLU A 148 36.44 -32.18 -39.58
C GLU A 148 36.96 -30.75 -39.42
N THR A 149 36.14 -29.83 -38.89
CA THR A 149 36.46 -28.40 -38.86
C THR A 149 36.82 -27.91 -37.45
N GLY A 150 36.53 -28.72 -36.42
CA GLY A 150 36.62 -28.30 -35.02
C GLY A 150 35.64 -27.20 -34.65
N GLN A 151 34.71 -26.83 -35.56
CA GLN A 151 33.76 -25.76 -35.30
C GLN A 151 32.70 -26.24 -34.32
N ARG A 152 32.53 -25.49 -33.23
CA ARG A 152 31.53 -25.76 -32.20
C ARG A 152 30.21 -25.04 -32.46
N ALA A 153 29.09 -25.70 -32.19
CA ALA A 153 27.74 -25.17 -32.37
C ALA A 153 26.86 -25.40 -31.14
N TRP A 154 26.10 -24.38 -30.74
CA TRP A 154 25.13 -24.44 -29.65
C TRP A 154 23.83 -25.08 -30.09
N HIS A 155 23.26 -25.95 -29.25
CA HIS A 155 21.97 -26.59 -29.49
C HIS A 155 21.06 -26.33 -28.29
N ARG A 156 20.05 -25.47 -28.46
CA ARG A 156 19.13 -25.07 -27.38
C ARG A 156 17.69 -25.40 -27.71
N TRP A 157 17.02 -26.14 -26.83
CA TRP A 157 15.60 -26.44 -26.93
C TRP A 157 14.82 -25.84 -25.75
N TRP A 158 13.60 -25.38 -26.01
CA TRP A 158 12.64 -24.87 -25.02
C TRP A 158 11.28 -25.55 -25.16
N SER A 159 10.63 -25.86 -24.04
CA SER A 159 9.26 -26.35 -23.99
C SER A 159 8.28 -25.32 -24.58
N ASP A 160 7.27 -25.79 -25.31
CA ASP A 160 6.15 -24.93 -25.76
C ASP A 160 5.32 -24.42 -24.56
N PRO A 161 4.84 -25.27 -23.63
CA PRO A 161 4.18 -24.79 -22.42
C PRO A 161 5.19 -24.22 -21.43
N ALA A 162 4.75 -23.20 -20.70
CA ALA A 162 5.46 -22.68 -19.53
C ALA A 162 4.98 -23.37 -18.26
N ILE A 163 5.91 -23.66 -17.36
CA ILE A 163 5.66 -23.99 -15.97
C ILE A 163 5.02 -22.75 -15.31
N PRO A 164 3.86 -22.87 -14.64
CA PRO A 164 3.27 -21.78 -13.89
C PRO A 164 4.21 -21.20 -12.81
N ALA A 165 4.01 -19.91 -12.47
CA ALA A 165 4.83 -19.24 -11.46
C ALA A 165 4.51 -19.64 -10.02
N THR A 166 3.36 -20.24 -9.77
CA THR A 166 2.89 -20.66 -8.45
C THR A 166 2.81 -22.18 -8.38
N GLY A 167 2.95 -22.73 -7.19
CA GLY A 167 2.73 -24.15 -6.96
C GLY A 167 3.95 -25.02 -7.26
N TRP A 168 3.83 -26.29 -6.90
CA TRP A 168 4.84 -27.30 -7.18
C TRP A 168 4.54 -27.98 -8.51
N HIS A 169 5.56 -28.00 -9.39
CA HIS A 169 5.49 -28.61 -10.71
C HIS A 169 6.58 -29.66 -10.88
N HIS A 170 6.25 -30.74 -11.58
CA HIS A 170 7.21 -31.78 -11.96
C HIS A 170 7.68 -31.54 -13.38
N VAL A 171 8.99 -31.47 -13.57
CA VAL A 171 9.62 -31.28 -14.87
C VAL A 171 10.53 -32.46 -15.14
N ALA A 172 10.40 -33.06 -16.33
CA ALA A 172 11.31 -34.09 -16.79
C ALA A 172 11.68 -33.90 -18.26
N LEU A 173 12.90 -34.26 -18.63
CA LEU A 173 13.34 -34.32 -20.02
C LEU A 173 14.37 -35.42 -20.23
N GLN A 174 14.46 -35.91 -21.46
CA GLN A 174 15.52 -36.82 -21.88
C GLN A 174 16.00 -36.51 -23.29
N PHE A 175 17.27 -36.79 -23.56
CA PHE A 175 17.88 -36.68 -24.88
C PHE A 175 18.98 -37.74 -25.05
N THR A 176 18.96 -38.45 -26.17
CA THR A 176 20.04 -39.37 -26.56
C THR A 176 20.98 -38.63 -27.50
N PHE A 177 22.19 -38.37 -27.04
CA PHE A 177 23.17 -37.65 -27.81
C PHE A 177 23.58 -38.44 -29.06
N GLY A 178 23.66 -37.75 -30.20
CA GLY A 178 23.85 -38.39 -31.50
C GLY A 178 22.57 -38.89 -32.17
N GLN A 179 21.39 -38.62 -31.58
CA GLN A 179 20.08 -38.91 -32.15
C GLN A 179 19.20 -37.65 -32.09
N SER A 180 19.18 -36.90 -33.18
CA SER A 180 18.54 -35.57 -33.29
C SER A 180 17.05 -35.53 -32.92
N ASP A 181 16.32 -36.63 -33.10
CA ASP A 181 14.87 -36.76 -32.86
C ASP A 181 14.52 -37.39 -31.49
N SER A 182 15.50 -37.67 -30.65
CA SER A 182 15.32 -38.44 -29.40
C SER A 182 14.78 -37.63 -28.21
N LEU A 183 14.65 -36.30 -28.35
CA LEU A 183 14.24 -35.42 -27.26
C LEU A 183 12.79 -35.69 -26.85
N LYS A 184 12.58 -36.01 -25.57
CA LYS A 184 11.24 -36.07 -24.96
C LYS A 184 11.21 -35.24 -23.68
N ALA A 185 10.07 -34.63 -23.40
CA ALA A 185 9.90 -33.74 -22.27
C ALA A 185 8.50 -33.90 -21.67
N TRP A 186 8.40 -33.69 -20.37
CA TRP A 186 7.15 -33.78 -19.61
C TRP A 186 7.03 -32.62 -18.64
N LEU A 187 5.79 -32.16 -18.47
CA LEU A 187 5.38 -31.20 -17.45
C LEU A 187 4.19 -31.80 -16.70
N ASP A 188 4.31 -31.91 -15.37
CA ASP A 188 3.27 -32.44 -14.48
C ASP A 188 2.75 -33.82 -14.95
N GLY A 189 3.70 -34.70 -15.29
CA GLY A 189 3.43 -36.06 -15.78
C GLY A 189 2.91 -36.16 -17.21
N ARG A 190 2.70 -35.04 -17.92
CA ARG A 190 2.17 -35.01 -19.30
C ARG A 190 3.26 -34.73 -20.31
N SER A 191 3.30 -35.49 -21.41
CA SER A 191 4.24 -35.23 -22.51
C SER A 191 3.99 -33.86 -23.14
N VAL A 192 5.06 -33.12 -23.43
CA VAL A 192 5.01 -31.78 -24.03
C VAL A 192 5.93 -31.66 -25.23
N THR A 193 5.59 -30.75 -26.15
CA THR A 193 6.42 -30.38 -27.30
C THR A 193 7.27 -29.14 -27.00
N GLY A 194 8.10 -28.73 -27.95
CA GLY A 194 8.90 -27.52 -27.85
C GLY A 194 9.71 -27.24 -29.11
N LYS A 195 10.57 -26.22 -29.03
CA LYS A 195 11.28 -25.66 -30.20
C LYS A 195 12.76 -25.48 -29.94
N TRP A 196 13.55 -25.77 -30.95
CA TRP A 196 14.98 -25.43 -30.97
C TRP A 196 15.14 -23.94 -31.30
N SER A 197 15.76 -23.19 -30.39
CA SER A 197 16.01 -21.75 -30.54
C SER A 197 17.42 -21.42 -31.01
N GLU A 198 18.37 -22.34 -30.87
CA GLU A 198 19.74 -22.23 -31.40
C GLU A 198 20.23 -23.58 -31.93
N GLY A 199 20.95 -23.55 -33.07
CA GLY A 199 21.60 -24.69 -33.75
C GLY A 199 20.71 -25.79 -34.30
N GLY A 200 19.48 -25.94 -33.82
CA GLY A 200 18.60 -27.03 -34.19
C GLY A 200 18.97 -28.36 -33.53
N PRO A 201 18.19 -29.43 -33.78
CA PRO A 201 18.56 -30.77 -33.38
C PRO A 201 19.79 -31.25 -34.17
N THR A 202 20.61 -32.15 -33.60
CA THR A 202 21.86 -32.62 -34.21
C THR A 202 22.15 -34.08 -33.88
N ASP A 203 22.80 -34.77 -34.82
CA ASP A 203 23.36 -36.12 -34.63
C ASP A 203 24.84 -36.09 -34.19
N LEU A 204 25.38 -34.90 -33.90
CA LEU A 204 26.72 -34.76 -33.33
C LEU A 204 26.69 -34.95 -31.81
N PRO A 205 27.71 -35.57 -31.21
CA PRO A 205 27.82 -35.71 -29.77
C PRO A 205 28.09 -34.38 -29.08
N PRO A 206 27.82 -34.28 -27.77
CA PRO A 206 28.15 -33.10 -27.01
C PRO A 206 29.66 -33.02 -26.79
N VAL A 207 30.17 -31.80 -26.61
CA VAL A 207 31.53 -31.57 -26.15
C VAL A 207 31.71 -32.23 -24.78
N GLN A 208 32.82 -32.93 -24.60
CA GLN A 208 33.15 -33.66 -23.39
C GLN A 208 34.38 -33.04 -22.72
N ASP A 209 34.29 -32.83 -21.40
CA ASP A 209 35.36 -32.29 -20.56
C ASP A 209 35.30 -32.85 -19.14
N ALA A 210 36.28 -32.49 -18.31
CA ALA A 210 36.37 -32.85 -16.90
C ALA A 210 35.80 -31.77 -15.95
N ASP A 211 34.88 -30.92 -16.39
CA ASP A 211 34.32 -29.86 -15.54
C ASP A 211 33.32 -30.37 -14.50
N ASP A 212 33.21 -29.65 -13.40
CA ASP A 212 32.28 -30.00 -12.33
C ASP A 212 30.82 -29.79 -12.75
N LEU A 213 29.92 -30.58 -12.16
CA LEU A 213 28.48 -30.35 -12.26
C LEU A 213 28.08 -29.27 -11.25
N VAL A 214 27.32 -28.27 -11.70
CA VAL A 214 26.82 -27.18 -10.88
C VAL A 214 25.28 -27.20 -10.87
N ILE A 215 24.69 -27.05 -9.69
CA ILE A 215 23.24 -26.93 -9.48
C ILE A 215 22.90 -25.56 -8.89
N GLY A 216 21.87 -24.92 -9.45
CA GLY A 216 21.28 -23.67 -8.95
C GLY A 216 21.85 -22.38 -9.56
N THR A 217 22.96 -22.44 -10.30
CA THR A 217 23.53 -21.25 -10.96
C THR A 217 24.36 -21.58 -12.18
N GLY A 218 24.44 -20.63 -13.12
CA GLY A 218 25.51 -20.61 -14.11
C GLY A 218 26.83 -20.17 -13.49
N TYR A 219 27.94 -20.45 -14.15
CA TYR A 219 29.28 -20.20 -13.60
C TYR A 219 29.54 -18.73 -13.23
N GLY A 220 29.09 -17.78 -14.04
CA GLY A 220 29.25 -16.35 -13.75
C GLY A 220 28.47 -15.85 -12.53
N ARG A 221 27.63 -16.70 -11.91
CA ARG A 221 26.80 -16.40 -10.73
C ARG A 221 26.10 -15.05 -10.82
N ALA A 222 25.66 -14.68 -12.02
CA ALA A 222 24.88 -13.47 -12.21
C ALA A 222 23.46 -13.73 -11.72
N GLU A 223 22.83 -12.72 -11.12
CA GLU A 223 21.47 -12.84 -10.60
C GLU A 223 20.47 -13.30 -11.69
N ALA A 224 20.59 -12.77 -12.91
CA ALA A 224 19.73 -13.13 -14.03
C ALA A 224 19.96 -14.56 -14.59
N SER A 225 21.03 -15.25 -14.17
CA SER A 225 21.34 -16.63 -14.58
C SER A 225 21.34 -17.64 -13.42
N SER A 226 20.97 -17.20 -12.22
CA SER A 226 20.89 -18.03 -11.02
C SER A 226 19.45 -18.36 -10.67
N PHE A 227 19.19 -19.61 -10.30
CA PHE A 227 17.85 -20.08 -9.96
C PHE A 227 17.40 -19.51 -8.60
N GLN A 228 16.18 -18.99 -8.54
CA GLN A 228 15.58 -18.44 -7.33
C GLN A 228 14.22 -19.09 -7.06
N GLY A 229 14.23 -20.10 -6.19
CA GLY A 229 13.07 -20.93 -5.91
C GLY A 229 13.46 -22.19 -5.15
N TRP A 230 12.54 -23.12 -5.05
CA TRP A 230 12.74 -24.39 -4.39
C TRP A 230 12.86 -25.52 -5.40
N LEU A 231 13.82 -26.43 -5.15
CA LEU A 231 13.98 -27.69 -5.88
C LEU A 231 13.78 -28.86 -4.91
N ASP A 232 13.18 -29.93 -5.43
CA ASP A 232 13.00 -31.20 -4.73
C ASP A 232 13.12 -32.37 -5.70
N ASN A 233 13.53 -33.55 -5.23
CA ASN A 233 13.73 -34.76 -6.03
C ASN A 233 14.44 -34.51 -7.37
N LEU A 234 15.52 -33.71 -7.34
CA LEU A 234 16.34 -33.49 -8.53
C LEU A 234 17.13 -34.76 -8.80
N ALA A 235 17.02 -35.32 -10.00
CA ALA A 235 17.69 -36.57 -10.35
C ALA A 235 18.21 -36.58 -11.79
N ILE A 236 19.36 -37.23 -11.99
CA ILE A 236 19.97 -37.46 -13.30
C ILE A 236 20.03 -38.97 -13.53
N TYR A 237 19.76 -39.40 -14.77
CA TYR A 237 19.75 -40.80 -15.20
C TYR A 237 20.55 -40.99 -16.49
N ARG A 238 21.05 -42.23 -16.69
CA ARG A 238 21.64 -42.69 -17.96
C ARG A 238 20.67 -43.50 -18.83
N SER A 239 19.46 -43.72 -18.34
CA SER A 239 18.38 -44.40 -19.07
C SER A 239 17.23 -43.43 -19.28
N GLY A 240 16.55 -43.54 -20.42
CA GLY A 240 15.37 -42.73 -20.71
C GLY A 240 14.16 -43.22 -19.92
N PHE A 241 13.24 -42.30 -19.65
CA PHE A 241 12.01 -42.55 -18.93
C PHE A 241 10.97 -43.33 -19.76
N ASP A 242 10.20 -44.16 -19.06
CA ASP A 242 8.93 -44.67 -19.54
C ASP A 242 7.82 -43.63 -19.29
N GLU A 243 6.94 -43.44 -20.29
CA GLU A 243 5.89 -42.41 -20.23
C GLU A 243 4.86 -42.68 -19.13
N GLN A 244 4.52 -43.94 -18.87
CA GLN A 244 3.58 -44.29 -17.80
C GLN A 244 4.23 -44.06 -16.43
N GLN A 245 5.53 -44.34 -16.30
CA GLN A 245 6.27 -44.08 -15.07
C GLN A 245 6.29 -42.58 -14.73
N ILE A 246 6.57 -41.71 -15.70
CA ILE A 246 6.55 -40.26 -15.48
C ILE A 246 5.15 -39.75 -15.15
N ALA A 247 4.12 -40.24 -15.84
CA ALA A 247 2.74 -39.89 -15.53
C ALA A 247 2.33 -40.25 -14.09
N GLN A 248 2.81 -41.38 -13.56
CA GLN A 248 2.51 -41.82 -12.19
C GLN A 248 3.26 -41.03 -11.10
N ARG A 249 4.37 -40.38 -11.46
CA ARG A 249 5.18 -39.57 -10.52
C ARG A 249 4.51 -38.26 -10.15
N TYR A 250 3.70 -37.69 -11.03
CA TYR A 250 2.90 -36.51 -10.71
C TYR A 250 1.50 -36.92 -10.26
N GLN A 251 1.28 -36.88 -8.94
CA GLN A 251 -0.04 -37.06 -8.35
C GLN A 251 -0.43 -35.76 -7.66
N TYR A 252 -1.56 -35.19 -8.09
CA TYR A 252 -2.07 -33.92 -7.59
C TYR A 252 -3.55 -34.05 -7.27
N VAL A 253 -3.91 -33.70 -6.05
CA VAL A 253 -5.30 -33.54 -5.60
C VAL A 253 -5.52 -32.05 -5.44
N ALA A 254 -6.30 -31.46 -6.34
CA ALA A 254 -6.68 -30.06 -6.21
C ALA A 254 -7.38 -29.86 -4.86
N PRO A 255 -7.04 -28.80 -4.10
CA PRO A 255 -7.78 -28.47 -2.90
C PRO A 255 -9.25 -28.24 -3.27
N PRO A 256 -10.22 -28.60 -2.40
CA PRO A 256 -11.61 -28.26 -2.65
C PRO A 256 -11.73 -26.74 -2.88
N PRO A 257 -12.67 -26.29 -3.71
CA PRO A 257 -12.93 -24.86 -3.86
C PRO A 257 -13.13 -24.26 -2.46
N PRO A 258 -12.51 -23.13 -2.12
CA PRO A 258 -12.59 -22.63 -0.74
C PRO A 258 -13.99 -22.11 -0.39
N VAL A 259 -14.92 -22.10 -1.35
CA VAL A 259 -16.34 -21.83 -1.16
C VAL A 259 -17.17 -22.95 -1.76
N THR A 260 -18.20 -23.40 -1.03
CA THR A 260 -19.15 -24.42 -1.50
C THR A 260 -20.58 -23.86 -1.48
N PRO A 261 -21.53 -24.43 -2.24
CA PRO A 261 -22.93 -23.99 -2.24
C PRO A 261 -23.56 -23.92 -0.83
N GLU A 262 -23.15 -24.79 0.08
CA GLU A 262 -23.69 -24.87 1.45
C GLU A 262 -23.30 -23.66 2.31
N MET A 263 -22.23 -22.96 1.94
CA MET A 263 -21.78 -21.74 2.62
C MET A 263 -22.60 -20.51 2.22
N ILE A 264 -23.37 -20.59 1.13
CA ILE A 264 -24.06 -19.44 0.53
C ILE A 264 -25.35 -19.14 1.28
N PRO A 265 -25.52 -17.92 1.83
CA PRO A 265 -26.79 -17.53 2.43
C PRO A 265 -27.90 -17.43 1.36
N PRO A 266 -29.11 -17.95 1.61
CA PRO A 266 -30.19 -17.89 0.63
C PRO A 266 -30.52 -16.47 0.17
N GLY A 267 -30.62 -16.26 -1.15
CA GLY A 267 -30.98 -14.98 -1.75
C GLY A 267 -29.95 -13.86 -1.55
N ARG A 268 -28.71 -14.18 -1.15
CA ARG A 268 -27.65 -13.21 -0.90
C ARG A 268 -26.37 -13.61 -1.63
N VAL A 269 -25.52 -12.61 -1.87
CA VAL A 269 -24.16 -12.83 -2.36
C VAL A 269 -23.23 -12.85 -1.15
N LEU A 270 -22.58 -13.99 -0.91
CA LEU A 270 -21.51 -14.08 0.07
C LEU A 270 -20.25 -13.44 -0.51
N VAL A 271 -19.75 -12.41 0.13
CA VAL A 271 -18.49 -11.75 -0.23
C VAL A 271 -17.41 -12.14 0.78
N GLN A 272 -16.24 -12.51 0.28
CA GLN A 272 -15.07 -12.91 1.04
C GLN A 272 -13.84 -12.14 0.54
N ILE A 273 -13.08 -11.57 1.47
CA ILE A 273 -11.80 -10.93 1.20
C ILE A 273 -10.71 -11.80 1.84
N SER A 274 -9.63 -12.00 1.09
CA SER A 274 -8.45 -12.72 1.54
C SER A 274 -7.25 -11.80 1.43
N GLU A 275 -6.67 -11.48 2.58
CA GLU A 275 -5.42 -10.73 2.68
C GLU A 275 -4.23 -11.68 2.89
N ASP A 276 -4.47 -12.85 3.48
CA ASP A 276 -3.48 -13.90 3.72
C ASP A 276 -3.58 -15.00 2.63
N GLY A 277 -2.44 -15.64 2.34
CA GLY A 277 -2.35 -16.65 1.26
C GLY A 277 -2.39 -16.04 -0.15
N VAL A 278 -2.27 -14.72 -0.28
CA VAL A 278 -2.22 -14.00 -1.57
C VAL A 278 -0.77 -13.72 -1.97
N PRO A 279 -0.35 -14.09 -3.20
CA PRO A 279 1.00 -13.83 -3.68
C PRO A 279 1.33 -12.32 -3.72
N GLU A 280 2.56 -11.96 -3.40
CA GLU A 280 3.13 -10.63 -3.70
C GLU A 280 3.49 -10.50 -5.19
N ALA A 281 2.58 -10.89 -6.07
CA ALA A 281 2.72 -10.88 -7.52
C ALA A 281 1.33 -10.82 -8.17
N ASN A 282 1.28 -10.54 -9.47
CA ASN A 282 0.01 -10.52 -10.24
C ASN A 282 -0.40 -11.94 -10.65
N SER A 283 -0.50 -12.83 -9.67
CA SER A 283 -0.93 -14.22 -9.85
C SER A 283 -2.08 -14.53 -8.92
N TRP A 284 -2.94 -15.44 -9.38
CA TRP A 284 -4.06 -15.91 -8.58
C TRP A 284 -3.56 -16.72 -7.38
N PRO A 285 -4.14 -16.52 -6.18
CA PRO A 285 -3.80 -17.32 -5.02
C PRO A 285 -4.26 -18.78 -5.22
N GLU A 286 -3.47 -19.73 -4.72
CA GLU A 286 -3.88 -21.14 -4.71
C GLU A 286 -4.80 -21.44 -3.53
N GLU A 287 -4.45 -20.94 -2.36
CA GLU A 287 -5.14 -21.20 -1.09
C GLU A 287 -5.36 -19.88 -0.33
N PRO A 288 -6.20 -18.96 -0.87
CA PRO A 288 -6.49 -17.70 -0.22
C PRO A 288 -7.21 -17.95 1.11
N GLN A 289 -6.71 -17.32 2.18
CA GLN A 289 -7.32 -17.42 3.51
C GLN A 289 -8.28 -16.25 3.73
N VAL A 290 -9.54 -16.54 4.02
CA VAL A 290 -10.58 -15.52 4.22
C VAL A 290 -10.31 -14.79 5.54
N THR A 291 -10.01 -13.49 5.43
CA THR A 291 -9.78 -12.61 6.59
C THR A 291 -11.03 -11.81 6.95
N GLU A 292 -11.93 -11.62 5.99
CA GLU A 292 -13.17 -10.87 6.18
C GLU A 292 -14.28 -11.41 5.28
N SER A 293 -15.52 -11.36 5.78
CA SER A 293 -16.71 -11.70 4.99
C SER A 293 -17.88 -10.78 5.30
N TYR A 294 -18.70 -10.55 4.28
CA TYR A 294 -19.96 -9.81 4.38
C TYR A 294 -20.94 -10.29 3.31
N VAL A 295 -22.14 -9.72 3.28
CA VAL A 295 -23.19 -10.13 2.34
C VAL A 295 -23.70 -8.94 1.55
N GLU A 296 -23.86 -9.13 0.25
CA GLU A 296 -24.54 -8.21 -0.67
C GLU A 296 -25.80 -8.87 -1.25
N ASP A 297 -26.50 -8.16 -2.11
CA ASP A 297 -27.73 -8.60 -2.74
C ASP A 297 -27.62 -8.76 -4.27
N ALA A 298 -26.60 -8.20 -4.90
CA ALA A 298 -26.31 -8.32 -6.32
C ALA A 298 -24.80 -8.43 -6.58
N PHE A 299 -24.41 -8.94 -7.76
CA PHE A 299 -23.02 -8.96 -8.24
C PHE A 299 -22.61 -7.60 -8.82
N GLY A 300 -22.71 -6.55 -8.01
CA GLY A 300 -22.25 -5.20 -8.36
C GLY A 300 -21.46 -4.56 -7.23
N PHE A 301 -20.16 -4.37 -7.44
CA PHE A 301 -19.23 -3.94 -6.40
C PHE A 301 -18.36 -2.78 -6.89
N PHE A 302 -18.27 -1.71 -6.10
CA PHE A 302 -17.41 -0.57 -6.38
C PHE A 302 -16.41 -0.22 -5.28
N GLU A 303 -16.65 -0.72 -4.08
CA GLU A 303 -15.84 -0.47 -2.91
C GLU A 303 -16.01 -1.67 -1.97
N VAL A 304 -14.96 -1.98 -1.21
CA VAL A 304 -15.03 -2.94 -0.10
C VAL A 304 -15.22 -2.16 1.19
N PRO A 305 -15.88 -2.71 2.22
CA PRO A 305 -15.91 -2.09 3.55
C PRO A 305 -14.52 -1.62 3.99
N HIS A 306 -14.43 -0.57 4.79
CA HIS A 306 -13.15 -0.10 5.31
C HIS A 306 -12.66 -1.00 6.43
N LYS A 307 -11.36 -1.31 6.42
CA LYS A 307 -10.69 -1.97 7.56
C LYS A 307 -10.39 -0.93 8.62
N TYR A 308 -10.60 -1.25 9.89
CA TYR A 308 -10.28 -0.37 11.01
C TYR A 308 -9.37 -1.08 12.01
N ILE A 309 -8.39 -0.34 12.56
CA ILE A 309 -7.57 -0.81 13.69
C ILE A 309 -8.29 -0.55 15.02
N SER A 310 -7.76 -1.08 16.12
CA SER A 310 -8.36 -1.00 17.46
C SER A 310 -8.65 0.43 17.97
N THR A 311 -8.03 1.46 17.42
CA THR A 311 -8.31 2.86 17.76
C THR A 311 -9.51 3.44 16.99
N GLY A 312 -10.09 2.70 16.05
CA GLY A 312 -11.13 3.19 15.15
C GLY A 312 -10.59 4.07 14.00
N VAL A 313 -9.28 4.02 13.75
CA VAL A 313 -8.63 4.63 12.58
C VAL A 313 -8.67 3.64 11.41
N ARG A 314 -8.80 4.14 10.18
CA ARG A 314 -8.76 3.30 8.97
C ARG A 314 -7.40 2.60 8.88
N ALA A 315 -7.42 1.31 8.59
CA ALA A 315 -6.24 0.48 8.41
C ALA A 315 -5.98 0.24 6.92
N ASP A 316 -4.72 -0.03 6.58
CA ASP A 316 -4.37 -0.50 5.24
C ASP A 316 -4.84 -1.94 5.03
N ARG A 317 -5.30 -2.23 3.81
CA ARG A 317 -5.54 -3.60 3.34
C ARG A 317 -4.28 -4.16 2.68
N ALA A 318 -4.10 -5.48 2.74
CA ALA A 318 -3.04 -6.16 2.01
C ALA A 318 -3.13 -5.86 0.50
N ASN A 319 -1.96 -5.74 -0.13
CA ASN A 319 -1.83 -5.41 -1.55
C ASN A 319 -0.69 -6.22 -2.19
N PRO A 320 -1.03 -7.17 -3.08
CA PRO A 320 -2.37 -7.52 -3.55
C PRO A 320 -3.27 -8.18 -2.49
N SER A 321 -4.58 -8.12 -2.69
CA SER A 321 -5.56 -8.94 -1.95
C SER A 321 -6.51 -9.63 -2.92
N HIS A 322 -7.18 -10.69 -2.47
CA HIS A 322 -8.12 -11.46 -3.26
C HIS A 322 -9.55 -11.21 -2.81
N PHE A 323 -10.43 -10.99 -3.76
CA PHE A 323 -11.86 -10.75 -3.57
C PHE A 323 -12.64 -11.89 -4.22
N ARG A 324 -13.63 -12.43 -3.50
CA ARG A 324 -14.56 -13.43 -4.01
C ARG A 324 -15.99 -13.07 -3.64
N ALA A 325 -16.88 -13.10 -4.62
CA ALA A 325 -18.32 -13.03 -4.44
C ALA A 325 -18.95 -14.34 -4.94
N SER A 326 -19.87 -14.92 -4.18
CA SER A 326 -20.46 -16.22 -4.52
C SER A 326 -21.94 -16.26 -4.16
N ALA A 327 -22.76 -16.83 -5.05
CA ALA A 327 -24.19 -16.96 -4.82
C ALA A 327 -24.83 -18.11 -5.61
N LEU A 328 -26.04 -18.48 -5.22
CA LEU A 328 -26.93 -19.36 -5.98
C LEU A 328 -27.94 -18.50 -6.74
N VAL A 329 -27.82 -18.44 -8.07
CA VAL A 329 -28.61 -17.54 -8.93
C VAL A 329 -29.55 -18.34 -9.83
N ASN A 330 -30.83 -17.98 -9.85
CA ASN A 330 -31.79 -18.57 -10.78
C ASN A 330 -31.70 -17.86 -12.14
N ILE A 331 -31.36 -18.61 -13.18
CA ILE A 331 -31.32 -18.11 -14.57
C ILE A 331 -32.40 -18.86 -15.36
N PRO A 332 -33.24 -18.19 -16.18
CA PRO A 332 -34.22 -18.88 -17.01
C PRO A 332 -33.55 -19.76 -18.07
N ALA A 333 -34.31 -20.66 -18.69
CA ALA A 333 -33.82 -21.42 -19.83
C ALA A 333 -33.69 -20.50 -21.05
N GLY A 334 -32.64 -20.68 -21.84
CA GLY A 334 -32.43 -19.92 -23.07
C GLY A 334 -30.98 -19.61 -23.36
N LYS A 335 -30.78 -18.83 -24.43
CA LYS A 335 -29.46 -18.36 -24.88
C LYS A 335 -29.25 -16.90 -24.49
N HIS A 336 -28.57 -16.69 -23.38
CA HIS A 336 -28.35 -15.37 -22.77
C HIS A 336 -26.99 -14.80 -23.13
N ARG A 337 -26.74 -13.55 -22.72
CA ARG A 337 -25.41 -12.92 -22.78
C ARG A 337 -24.94 -12.61 -21.37
N LEU A 338 -23.70 -12.97 -21.06
CA LEU A 338 -23.05 -12.64 -19.79
C LEU A 338 -21.96 -11.60 -20.00
N LEU A 339 -21.83 -10.70 -19.03
CA LEU A 339 -20.80 -9.69 -18.95
C LEU A 339 -20.08 -9.82 -17.61
N LEU A 340 -18.75 -9.75 -17.65
CA LEU A 340 -17.88 -9.57 -16.51
C LEU A 340 -17.08 -8.28 -16.70
N ARG A 341 -17.12 -7.40 -15.71
CA ARG A 341 -16.29 -6.19 -15.64
C ARG A 341 -15.46 -6.20 -14.38
N GLY A 342 -14.25 -5.65 -14.45
CA GLY A 342 -13.46 -5.34 -13.27
C GLY A 342 -12.21 -4.51 -13.60
N ARG A 343 -11.68 -3.80 -12.59
CA ARG A 343 -10.40 -3.07 -12.69
C ARG A 343 -9.19 -4.00 -12.54
N GLY A 344 -9.31 -4.96 -11.64
CA GLY A 344 -8.37 -6.07 -11.50
C GLY A 344 -8.66 -7.18 -12.50
N THR A 345 -7.69 -8.09 -12.66
CA THR A 345 -7.95 -9.36 -13.36
C THR A 345 -9.05 -10.08 -12.59
N SER A 346 -10.14 -10.39 -13.27
CA SER A 346 -11.36 -10.93 -12.69
C SER A 346 -11.80 -12.18 -13.44
N ARG A 347 -12.43 -13.13 -12.75
CA ARG A 347 -12.92 -14.39 -13.29
C ARG A 347 -14.36 -14.63 -12.87
N LEU A 348 -15.16 -15.12 -13.80
CA LEU A 348 -16.52 -15.58 -13.54
C LEU A 348 -16.60 -17.09 -13.76
N PHE A 349 -17.11 -17.79 -12.75
CA PHE A 349 -17.40 -19.21 -12.82
C PHE A 349 -18.90 -19.45 -12.65
N ILE A 350 -19.42 -20.40 -13.41
CA ILE A 350 -20.78 -20.91 -13.28
C ILE A 350 -20.70 -22.43 -13.23
N ASP A 351 -21.24 -23.03 -12.17
CA ASP A 351 -21.26 -24.48 -11.93
C ASP A 351 -19.86 -25.12 -12.02
N GLY A 352 -18.87 -24.44 -11.43
CA GLY A 352 -17.47 -24.88 -11.40
C GLY A 352 -16.69 -24.68 -12.71
N ARG A 353 -17.31 -24.15 -13.76
CA ARG A 353 -16.65 -23.85 -15.04
C ARG A 353 -16.34 -22.37 -15.14
N LYS A 354 -15.09 -22.01 -15.48
CA LYS A 354 -14.72 -20.62 -15.79
C LYS A 354 -15.36 -20.21 -17.11
N VAL A 355 -16.26 -19.24 -17.07
CA VAL A 355 -17.03 -18.73 -18.22
C VAL A 355 -16.38 -17.47 -18.80
N LEU A 356 -15.90 -16.57 -17.95
CA LEU A 356 -15.27 -15.31 -18.35
C LEU A 356 -13.99 -15.03 -17.55
N GLU A 357 -13.03 -14.33 -18.17
CA GLU A 357 -11.85 -13.77 -17.52
C GLU A 357 -11.52 -12.43 -18.16
N THR A 358 -11.32 -11.38 -17.37
CA THR A 358 -10.93 -10.06 -17.88
C THR A 358 -9.43 -10.03 -18.21
N ALA A 359 -9.07 -9.23 -19.21
CA ALA A 359 -7.66 -9.01 -19.53
C ALA A 359 -6.93 -8.30 -18.38
N ALA A 360 -5.65 -8.61 -18.20
CA ALA A 360 -4.80 -7.89 -17.24
C ALA A 360 -4.71 -6.40 -17.58
N ARG A 361 -4.61 -5.56 -16.54
CA ARG A 361 -4.43 -4.11 -16.72
C ARG A 361 -3.09 -3.83 -17.42
N PRO A 362 -3.05 -3.05 -18.51
CA PRO A 362 -1.80 -2.68 -19.15
C PRO A 362 -0.94 -1.82 -18.20
N THR A 363 0.37 -1.97 -18.32
CA THR A 363 1.33 -1.14 -17.61
C THR A 363 1.42 0.23 -18.28
N ASP A 364 0.87 1.25 -17.64
CA ASP A 364 0.84 2.61 -18.18
C ASP A 364 2.18 3.35 -18.02
N SER A 365 2.51 4.23 -18.96
CA SER A 365 3.72 5.03 -19.02
C SER A 365 3.60 6.31 -18.20
N GLY A 366 3.47 6.17 -16.88
CA GLY A 366 3.75 7.25 -15.91
C GLY A 366 2.95 8.55 -16.05
N GLY A 367 1.82 8.57 -16.79
CA GLY A 367 0.95 9.75 -16.93
C GLY A 367 1.55 10.93 -17.71
N HIS A 368 2.72 10.78 -18.34
CA HIS A 368 3.39 11.84 -19.10
C HIS A 368 3.16 11.75 -20.62
N THR A 369 2.49 10.69 -21.08
CA THR A 369 2.19 10.46 -22.49
C THR A 369 0.75 10.86 -22.78
N PRO A 370 0.47 11.53 -23.92
CA PRO A 370 -0.92 11.75 -24.35
C PRO A 370 -1.67 10.41 -24.37
N LEU A 371 -2.88 10.40 -23.80
CA LEU A 371 -3.75 9.23 -23.85
C LEU A 371 -3.99 8.89 -25.32
N ALA A 372 -3.76 7.63 -25.68
CA ALA A 372 -4.11 7.14 -27.01
C ALA A 372 -5.62 7.34 -27.22
N VAL A 373 -6.01 7.74 -28.42
CA VAL A 373 -7.43 7.81 -28.79
C VAL A 373 -7.98 6.39 -28.70
N GLN A 374 -9.05 6.22 -27.94
CA GLN A 374 -9.71 4.93 -27.79
C GLN A 374 -10.80 4.78 -28.84
N ASP A 375 -10.42 4.30 -30.02
CA ASP A 375 -11.32 4.11 -31.15
C ASP A 375 -12.08 2.77 -31.09
N GLU A 376 -11.62 1.84 -30.25
CA GLU A 376 -12.25 0.53 -30.03
C GLU A 376 -12.76 0.44 -28.58
N TYR A 377 -14.09 0.35 -28.45
CA TYR A 377 -14.77 0.04 -27.20
C TYR A 377 -15.81 -1.05 -27.45
N LEU A 378 -16.08 -1.84 -26.41
CA LEU A 378 -17.13 -2.84 -26.46
C LEU A 378 -18.48 -2.13 -26.44
N ASP A 379 -19.34 -2.40 -27.41
CA ASP A 379 -20.72 -1.95 -27.47
C ASP A 379 -21.62 -3.17 -27.70
N LEU A 380 -22.48 -3.47 -26.72
CA LEU A 380 -23.37 -4.63 -26.75
C LEU A 380 -24.85 -4.24 -26.90
N GLY A 381 -25.14 -2.97 -27.25
CA GLY A 381 -26.49 -2.50 -27.53
C GLY A 381 -26.79 -1.12 -26.95
N PRO A 382 -27.98 -0.55 -27.27
CA PRO A 382 -28.31 0.86 -26.97
C PRO A 382 -28.31 1.23 -25.48
N GLY A 383 -28.59 0.27 -24.60
CA GLY A 383 -28.59 0.47 -23.14
C GLY A 383 -27.27 0.05 -22.45
N PHE A 384 -26.24 -0.30 -23.22
CA PHE A 384 -24.99 -0.81 -22.68
C PHE A 384 -24.18 0.31 -22.00
N ARG A 385 -23.93 0.15 -20.70
CA ARG A 385 -23.03 1.02 -19.95
C ARG A 385 -21.57 0.76 -20.32
N PHE A 386 -20.88 1.75 -20.88
CA PHE A 386 -19.46 1.64 -21.22
C PHE A 386 -18.57 1.50 -19.99
N ALA A 387 -17.44 0.79 -20.13
CA ALA A 387 -16.50 0.59 -19.04
C ALA A 387 -15.84 1.91 -18.63
N PRO A 388 -15.90 2.30 -17.34
CA PRO A 388 -15.18 3.48 -16.89
C PRO A 388 -13.67 3.26 -16.96
N PRO A 389 -12.85 4.33 -17.03
CA PRO A 389 -11.41 4.23 -17.17
C PRO A 389 -10.75 3.25 -16.19
N GLY A 390 -9.84 2.44 -16.73
CA GLY A 390 -9.09 1.42 -15.99
C GLY A 390 -9.82 0.08 -15.80
N ASN A 391 -11.12 -0.02 -16.12
CA ASN A 391 -11.85 -1.29 -16.09
C ASN A 391 -11.69 -2.07 -17.41
N ARG A 392 -11.93 -3.37 -17.35
CA ARG A 392 -11.89 -4.29 -18.50
C ARG A 392 -13.13 -5.15 -18.51
N ASP A 393 -13.66 -5.33 -19.72
CA ASP A 393 -14.82 -6.17 -19.97
C ASP A 393 -14.40 -7.51 -20.59
N ALA A 394 -15.16 -8.54 -20.26
CA ALA A 394 -15.22 -9.81 -20.98
C ALA A 394 -16.70 -10.20 -21.11
N TRP A 395 -17.10 -10.75 -22.24
CA TRP A 395 -18.49 -11.17 -22.45
C TRP A 395 -18.56 -12.45 -23.29
N CYS A 396 -19.68 -13.17 -23.18
CA CYS A 396 -19.97 -14.35 -24.00
C CYS A 396 -21.48 -14.60 -24.12
N GLU A 397 -21.86 -15.42 -25.09
CA GLU A 397 -23.16 -16.09 -25.07
C GLU A 397 -23.13 -17.26 -24.08
N PHE A 398 -24.21 -17.43 -23.31
CA PHE A 398 -24.37 -18.45 -22.30
C PHE A 398 -25.72 -19.13 -22.46
N GLU A 399 -25.69 -20.41 -22.80
CA GLU A 399 -26.90 -21.23 -22.97
C GLU A 399 -27.10 -22.12 -21.75
N THR A 400 -28.31 -22.12 -21.20
CA THR A 400 -28.68 -22.95 -20.05
C THR A 400 -30.07 -23.56 -20.21
N ALA A 401 -30.28 -24.74 -19.62
CA ALA A 401 -31.61 -25.34 -19.46
C ALA A 401 -32.47 -24.63 -18.39
N GLY A 402 -31.91 -23.60 -17.76
CA GLY A 402 -32.51 -22.83 -16.69
C GLY A 402 -32.40 -23.51 -15.33
N GLY A 403 -32.75 -22.77 -14.28
CA GLY A 403 -32.71 -23.21 -12.90
C GLY A 403 -31.63 -22.50 -12.09
N GLN A 404 -31.28 -23.10 -10.95
CA GLN A 404 -30.33 -22.53 -10.01
C GLN A 404 -28.90 -22.88 -10.41
N HIS A 405 -28.05 -21.87 -10.50
CA HIS A 405 -26.65 -21.96 -10.86
C HIS A 405 -25.76 -21.48 -9.72
N PHE A 406 -24.62 -22.16 -9.50
CA PHE A 406 -23.63 -21.69 -8.54
C PHE A 406 -22.64 -20.75 -9.22
N VAL A 407 -22.75 -19.46 -8.90
CA VAL A 407 -22.00 -18.38 -9.52
C VAL A 407 -20.90 -17.90 -8.58
N ILE A 408 -19.67 -17.81 -9.08
CA ILE A 408 -18.51 -17.27 -8.35
C ILE A 408 -17.84 -16.21 -9.21
N LEU A 409 -17.70 -14.99 -8.67
CA LEU A 409 -16.87 -13.93 -9.22
C LEU A 409 -15.63 -13.79 -8.34
N GLU A 410 -14.44 -13.96 -8.91
CA GLU A 410 -13.17 -13.67 -8.24
C GLU A 410 -12.48 -12.47 -8.87
N SER A 411 -11.80 -11.65 -8.07
CA SER A 411 -11.04 -10.50 -8.55
C SER A 411 -9.77 -10.29 -7.71
N MET A 412 -8.68 -9.93 -8.38
CA MET A 412 -7.47 -9.47 -7.70
C MET A 412 -7.55 -7.97 -7.42
N LEU A 413 -7.46 -7.58 -6.15
CA LEU A 413 -7.42 -6.19 -5.74
C LEU A 413 -5.98 -5.71 -5.67
N GLY A 414 -5.71 -4.61 -6.36
CA GLY A 414 -4.37 -4.07 -6.48
C GLY A 414 -3.58 -4.81 -7.56
N ASN A 415 -2.37 -4.33 -7.81
CA ASN A 415 -1.54 -4.82 -8.91
C ASN A 415 -0.10 -4.39 -8.67
N ILE A 416 0.87 -5.22 -9.03
CA ILE A 416 2.30 -4.94 -8.91
C ILE A 416 2.86 -4.66 -10.30
N VAL A 417 3.41 -3.48 -10.51
CA VAL A 417 4.07 -3.09 -11.76
C VAL A 417 5.52 -2.76 -11.45
N GLY A 418 6.42 -3.69 -11.75
CA GLY A 418 7.83 -3.58 -11.35
C GLY A 418 7.96 -3.55 -9.82
N LYS A 419 8.41 -2.43 -9.26
CA LYS A 419 8.49 -2.22 -7.80
C LYS A 419 7.29 -1.46 -7.21
N ASN A 420 6.36 -0.99 -8.05
CA ASN A 420 5.25 -0.15 -7.63
C ASN A 420 3.99 -1.00 -7.38
N LYS A 421 3.25 -0.66 -6.33
CA LYS A 421 1.93 -1.26 -6.05
C LYS A 421 0.82 -0.26 -6.43
N GLN A 422 -0.12 -0.69 -7.25
CA GLN A 422 -1.35 0.06 -7.56
C GLN A 422 -2.34 -0.10 -6.41
N ARG A 423 -3.21 0.90 -6.20
CA ARG A 423 -4.19 0.88 -5.09
C ARG A 423 -5.09 -0.37 -5.15
N PRO A 424 -5.39 -1.02 -4.01
CA PRO A 424 -6.23 -2.20 -3.95
C PRO A 424 -7.72 -1.83 -4.03
N GLU A 425 -8.17 -1.43 -5.21
CA GLU A 425 -9.53 -0.96 -5.48
C GLU A 425 -10.25 -1.89 -6.45
N LEU A 426 -11.57 -2.07 -6.25
CA LEU A 426 -12.42 -2.85 -7.14
C LEU A 426 -12.63 -2.16 -8.49
N GLY A 427 -12.77 -0.84 -8.51
CA GLY A 427 -13.35 -0.17 -9.67
C GLY A 427 -14.79 -0.59 -9.87
N GLU A 428 -15.27 -0.72 -11.09
CA GLU A 428 -16.64 -1.21 -11.35
C GLU A 428 -16.57 -2.72 -11.57
N THR A 429 -16.57 -3.52 -10.50
CA THR A 429 -16.48 -4.98 -10.59
C THR A 429 -17.89 -5.56 -10.58
N VAL A 430 -18.33 -6.08 -11.73
CA VAL A 430 -19.71 -6.56 -11.90
C VAL A 430 -19.77 -7.88 -12.66
N ALA A 431 -20.80 -8.68 -12.36
CA ALA A 431 -21.29 -9.70 -13.28
C ALA A 431 -22.75 -9.38 -13.64
N ALA A 432 -23.02 -9.24 -14.93
CA ALA A 432 -24.32 -8.84 -15.45
C ALA A 432 -24.81 -9.83 -16.54
N ILE A 433 -26.12 -9.85 -16.75
CA ILE A 433 -26.79 -10.69 -17.71
C ILE A 433 -27.76 -9.88 -18.57
N SER A 434 -27.80 -10.21 -19.86
CA SER A 434 -28.87 -9.81 -20.79
C SER A 434 -29.60 -11.08 -21.23
N LEU A 435 -30.90 -11.14 -20.94
CA LEU A 435 -31.73 -12.32 -21.21
C LEU A 435 -32.00 -12.48 -22.71
N GLU A 436 -32.35 -13.70 -23.11
CA GLU A 436 -32.60 -14.02 -24.52
C GLU A 436 -33.73 -13.13 -25.05
N GLY A 437 -33.50 -12.47 -26.19
CA GLY A 437 -34.46 -11.56 -26.81
C GLY A 437 -34.54 -10.16 -26.19
N SER A 438 -33.67 -9.83 -25.23
CA SER A 438 -33.54 -8.47 -24.68
C SER A 438 -32.20 -7.84 -25.06
N ASP A 439 -32.18 -6.50 -25.18
CA ASP A 439 -30.97 -5.69 -25.26
C ASP A 439 -30.62 -4.99 -23.94
N ASP A 440 -31.47 -5.15 -22.94
CA ASP A 440 -31.25 -4.61 -21.60
C ASP A 440 -30.32 -5.52 -20.81
N TRP A 441 -29.54 -4.89 -19.92
CA TRP A 441 -28.60 -5.55 -19.02
C TRP A 441 -29.06 -5.36 -17.58
N SER A 442 -28.86 -6.38 -16.76
CA SER A 442 -29.11 -6.30 -15.31
C SER A 442 -28.01 -7.01 -14.54
N LEU A 443 -27.74 -6.57 -13.30
CA LEU A 443 -26.79 -7.27 -12.43
C LEU A 443 -27.31 -8.68 -12.10
N LEU A 444 -26.43 -9.68 -12.13
CA LEU A 444 -26.77 -10.99 -11.60
C LEU A 444 -27.13 -10.85 -10.12
N SER A 445 -28.27 -11.41 -9.72
CA SER A 445 -28.81 -11.27 -8.36
C SER A 445 -29.44 -12.60 -7.92
N PRO A 446 -29.08 -13.13 -6.73
CA PRO A 446 -29.61 -14.41 -6.23
C PRO A 446 -31.02 -14.33 -5.62
N GLY A 447 -31.51 -13.13 -5.30
CA GLY A 447 -32.84 -12.90 -4.72
C GLY A 447 -33.80 -12.21 -5.69
N ASP A 448 -34.86 -11.61 -5.15
CA ASP A 448 -35.89 -10.90 -5.94
C ASP A 448 -35.43 -9.49 -6.39
N ARG A 449 -34.25 -9.06 -5.95
CA ARG A 449 -33.70 -7.75 -6.31
C ARG A 449 -33.36 -7.72 -7.80
N HIS A 450 -33.83 -6.69 -8.48
CA HIS A 450 -33.48 -6.38 -9.86
C HIS A 450 -32.78 -5.04 -9.91
N VAL A 451 -31.62 -4.98 -10.58
CA VAL A 451 -30.85 -3.76 -10.78
C VAL A 451 -30.51 -3.65 -12.25
N ASP A 452 -31.09 -2.65 -12.92
CA ASP A 452 -30.76 -2.31 -14.29
C ASP A 452 -29.29 -1.90 -14.38
N TYR A 453 -28.56 -2.50 -15.32
CA TYR A 453 -27.15 -2.20 -15.56
C TYR A 453 -26.99 -1.25 -16.76
N SER A 454 -27.57 -0.06 -16.58
CA SER A 454 -27.42 1.11 -17.44
C SER A 454 -26.69 2.22 -16.68
N ASP A 455 -26.43 3.37 -17.30
CA ASP A 455 -25.83 4.51 -16.60
C ASP A 455 -26.68 5.01 -15.42
N ASP A 456 -27.98 5.20 -15.64
CA ASP A 456 -28.91 5.66 -14.59
C ASP A 456 -29.14 4.58 -13.52
N GLY A 457 -29.30 3.32 -13.94
CA GLY A 457 -29.52 2.19 -13.04
C GLY A 457 -28.33 1.94 -12.12
N TRP A 458 -27.11 2.00 -12.69
CA TRP A 458 -25.88 1.89 -11.90
C TRP A 458 -25.70 3.08 -10.95
N ALA A 459 -25.94 4.32 -11.41
CA ALA A 459 -25.80 5.51 -10.55
C ALA A 459 -26.76 5.45 -9.34
N ALA A 460 -28.02 5.07 -9.55
CA ALA A 460 -28.99 4.90 -8.48
C ALA A 460 -28.59 3.78 -7.50
N TYR A 461 -28.13 2.64 -8.03
CA TYR A 461 -27.62 1.54 -7.21
C TYR A 461 -26.41 1.95 -6.38
N GLU A 462 -25.42 2.60 -7.01
CA GLU A 462 -24.20 3.06 -6.34
C GLU A 462 -24.51 4.05 -5.21
N GLU A 463 -25.40 5.02 -5.43
CA GLU A 463 -25.81 5.97 -4.40
C GLU A 463 -26.45 5.28 -3.19
N GLU A 464 -27.36 4.32 -3.44
CA GLU A 464 -27.96 3.52 -2.38
C GLU A 464 -26.91 2.71 -1.61
N ARG A 465 -26.02 2.01 -2.33
CA ARG A 465 -25.00 1.16 -1.72
C ARG A 465 -23.95 1.96 -0.96
N ARG A 466 -23.61 3.18 -1.40
CA ARG A 466 -22.70 4.09 -0.66
C ARG A 466 -23.26 4.43 0.72
N ARG A 467 -24.55 4.75 0.82
CA ARG A 467 -25.19 5.00 2.12
C ARG A 467 -25.13 3.78 3.04
N TRP A 468 -25.35 2.58 2.49
CA TRP A 468 -25.19 1.35 3.27
C TRP A 468 -23.73 1.12 3.69
N LEU A 469 -22.75 1.33 2.82
CA LEU A 469 -21.33 1.22 3.15
C LEU A 469 -20.95 2.20 4.26
N ASP A 470 -21.48 3.42 4.26
CA ASP A 470 -21.26 4.40 5.32
C ASP A 470 -21.77 3.89 6.67
N GLU A 471 -22.95 3.26 6.71
CA GLU A 471 -23.49 2.63 7.92
C GLU A 471 -22.63 1.46 8.40
N VAL A 472 -22.24 0.55 7.51
CA VAL A 472 -21.37 -0.58 7.81
C VAL A 472 -20.02 -0.10 8.36
N ASN A 473 -19.43 0.90 7.71
CA ASN A 473 -18.16 1.48 8.11
C ASN A 473 -18.24 2.19 9.45
N ALA A 474 -19.33 2.93 9.71
CA ALA A 474 -19.56 3.58 11.00
C ALA A 474 -19.71 2.56 12.14
N GLN A 475 -20.41 1.46 11.90
CA GLN A 475 -20.56 0.36 12.86
C GLN A 475 -19.22 -0.33 13.12
N ALA A 476 -18.49 -0.71 12.08
CA ALA A 476 -17.17 -1.35 12.19
C ALA A 476 -16.19 -0.44 12.95
N ARG A 477 -16.14 0.84 12.60
CA ARG A 477 -15.33 1.85 13.30
C ARG A 477 -15.67 1.92 14.79
N THR A 478 -16.96 2.00 15.12
CA THR A 478 -17.44 2.09 16.50
C THR A 478 -17.06 0.84 17.28
N ALA A 479 -17.26 -0.35 16.70
CA ALA A 479 -16.90 -1.61 17.33
C ALA A 479 -15.40 -1.71 17.62
N CYS A 480 -14.55 -1.33 16.67
CA CYS A 480 -13.10 -1.28 16.90
C CYS A 480 -12.73 -0.28 17.98
N ARG A 481 -13.28 0.95 17.94
CA ARG A 481 -12.96 1.99 18.92
C ARG A 481 -13.37 1.62 20.34
N ALA A 482 -14.38 0.77 20.53
CA ALA A 482 -14.97 0.48 21.84
C ALA A 482 -13.92 0.03 22.88
N ALA A 483 -12.85 -0.65 22.42
CA ALA A 483 -11.70 -1.02 23.26
C ALA A 483 -10.98 0.17 23.92
N ASN A 484 -11.17 1.39 23.41
CA ASN A 484 -10.55 2.63 23.87
C ASN A 484 -11.56 3.61 24.50
N ASP A 485 -12.83 3.24 24.67
CA ASP A 485 -13.86 4.15 25.18
C ASP A 485 -13.57 4.64 26.62
N ASP A 486 -12.99 3.78 27.47
CA ASP A 486 -12.63 4.15 28.85
C ASP A 486 -11.57 5.26 28.89
N TYR A 487 -10.56 5.17 28.01
CA TYR A 487 -9.52 6.20 27.89
C TYR A 487 -10.13 7.55 27.51
N TRP A 488 -10.97 7.56 26.47
CA TRP A 488 -11.62 8.78 26.00
C TRP A 488 -12.63 9.34 27.00
N THR A 489 -13.35 8.48 27.70
CA THR A 489 -14.32 8.89 28.73
C THR A 489 -13.63 9.57 29.90
N LYS A 490 -12.48 9.06 30.37
CA LYS A 490 -11.67 9.73 31.40
C LYS A 490 -11.23 11.12 30.96
N ARG A 491 -10.78 11.28 29.70
CA ARG A 491 -10.38 12.59 29.16
C ARG A 491 -11.56 13.56 29.05
N ARG A 492 -12.72 13.08 28.59
CA ARG A 492 -13.95 13.89 28.54
C ARG A 492 -14.37 14.35 29.93
N HIS A 493 -14.27 13.47 30.93
CA HIS A 493 -14.56 13.82 32.32
C HIS A 493 -13.59 14.89 32.84
N ALA A 494 -12.29 14.69 32.67
CA ALA A 494 -11.27 15.67 33.07
C ALA A 494 -11.46 17.02 32.37
N ALA A 495 -11.81 17.02 31.08
CA ALA A 495 -12.13 18.25 30.34
C ALA A 495 -13.39 18.95 30.88
N ALA A 496 -14.42 18.19 31.23
CA ALA A 496 -15.64 18.73 31.83
C ALA A 496 -15.39 19.28 33.23
N GLU A 497 -14.59 18.61 34.07
CA GLU A 497 -14.16 19.09 35.38
C GLU A 497 -13.35 20.38 35.25
N TRP A 498 -12.40 20.42 34.31
CA TRP A 498 -11.63 21.63 34.02
C TRP A 498 -12.56 22.78 33.60
N LEU A 499 -13.45 22.56 32.63
CA LEU A 499 -14.42 23.57 32.19
C LEU A 499 -15.32 24.06 33.33
N ALA A 500 -15.74 23.18 34.23
CA ALA A 500 -16.54 23.56 35.40
C ALA A 500 -15.75 24.36 36.45
N SER A 501 -14.42 24.22 36.49
CA SER A 501 -13.55 24.97 37.40
C SER A 501 -13.16 26.36 36.90
N VAL A 502 -13.36 26.62 35.60
CA VAL A 502 -13.04 27.91 34.98
C VAL A 502 -14.13 28.92 35.34
N GLU A 503 -13.74 30.04 35.94
CA GLU A 503 -14.67 31.13 36.22
C GLU A 503 -15.31 31.64 34.91
N PRO A 504 -16.64 31.89 34.91
CA PRO A 504 -17.31 32.38 33.72
C PRO A 504 -16.73 33.73 33.31
N VAL A 505 -16.52 33.89 32.00
CA VAL A 505 -16.02 35.14 31.43
C VAL A 505 -17.07 36.24 31.65
N ILE A 506 -16.71 37.24 32.47
CA ILE A 506 -17.57 38.38 32.77
C ILE A 506 -17.50 39.37 31.60
N VAL A 507 -18.63 39.59 30.93
CA VAL A 507 -18.76 40.60 29.88
C VAL A 507 -18.73 41.99 30.53
N PRO A 508 -17.78 42.87 30.15
CA PRO A 508 -17.70 44.20 30.74
C PRO A 508 -18.88 45.08 30.29
N ASP A 509 -19.15 46.14 31.05
CA ASP A 509 -20.10 47.17 30.63
C ASP A 509 -19.62 47.82 29.33
N LEU A 510 -20.57 48.11 28.44
CA LEU A 510 -20.28 48.75 27.16
C LEU A 510 -19.99 50.24 27.38
N PRO A 511 -18.80 50.74 27.01
CA PRO A 511 -18.52 52.17 27.03
C PRO A 511 -19.44 52.96 26.09
N ASP A 512 -19.72 54.22 26.45
CA ASP A 512 -20.57 55.10 25.66
C ASP A 512 -20.05 55.28 24.22
N GLY A 513 -20.96 55.28 23.24
CA GLY A 513 -20.65 55.54 21.83
C GLY A 513 -20.23 54.30 21.03
N PHE A 514 -20.22 53.11 21.63
CA PHE A 514 -19.95 51.85 20.94
C PHE A 514 -21.24 51.07 20.64
N PRO A 515 -21.27 50.26 19.57
CA PRO A 515 -22.40 49.39 19.28
C PRO A 515 -22.44 48.15 20.19
N ALA A 516 -23.65 47.60 20.38
CA ALA A 516 -23.92 46.45 21.27
C ALA A 516 -24.53 45.27 20.49
N HIS A 517 -23.90 44.81 19.41
CA HIS A 517 -24.50 43.73 18.59
C HIS A 517 -24.31 42.36 19.23
N ASN A 518 -23.23 42.16 19.98
CA ASN A 518 -22.92 40.91 20.68
C ASN A 518 -21.96 41.15 21.87
N ALA A 519 -21.70 40.11 22.67
CA ALA A 519 -20.83 40.22 23.85
C ALA A 519 -19.37 40.58 23.54
N ILE A 520 -18.85 40.23 22.35
CA ILE A 520 -17.48 40.55 21.93
C ILE A 520 -17.30 42.06 21.75
N ASP A 521 -18.35 42.76 21.27
CA ASP A 521 -18.32 44.21 21.10
C ASP A 521 -18.01 44.92 22.42
N HIS A 522 -18.50 44.40 23.55
CA HIS A 522 -18.22 44.94 24.89
C HIS A 522 -16.73 44.83 25.24
N PHE A 523 -16.11 43.66 25.00
CA PHE A 523 -14.68 43.46 25.26
C PHE A 523 -13.81 44.37 24.40
N ILE A 524 -14.14 44.48 23.10
CA ILE A 524 -13.41 45.33 22.16
C ILE A 524 -13.55 46.80 22.58
N ALA A 525 -14.77 47.27 22.83
CA ALA A 525 -15.05 48.63 23.24
C ALA A 525 -14.37 48.98 24.57
N HIS A 526 -14.47 48.11 25.57
CA HIS A 526 -13.78 48.29 26.86
C HIS A 526 -12.27 48.40 26.68
N ARG A 527 -11.67 47.55 25.83
CA ARG A 527 -10.24 47.62 25.51
C ARG A 527 -9.87 48.92 24.80
N ILE A 528 -10.65 49.34 23.81
CA ILE A 528 -10.43 50.62 23.09
C ILE A 528 -10.49 51.79 24.07
N ALA A 529 -11.52 51.85 24.92
CA ALA A 529 -11.67 52.90 25.92
C ALA A 529 -10.51 52.93 26.93
N SER A 530 -10.05 51.75 27.39
CA SER A 530 -8.90 51.63 28.30
C SER A 530 -7.62 52.16 27.64
N VAL A 531 -7.31 51.70 26.42
CA VAL A 531 -6.10 52.15 25.70
C VAL A 531 -6.18 53.63 25.39
N ALA A 532 -7.32 54.14 24.92
CA ALA A 532 -7.49 55.57 24.63
C ALA A 532 -7.23 56.44 25.87
N LYS A 533 -7.73 56.01 27.04
CA LYS A 533 -7.49 56.69 28.32
C LYS A 533 -6.02 56.67 28.71
N GLU A 534 -5.36 55.52 28.62
CA GLU A 534 -3.94 55.36 28.94
C GLU A 534 -3.05 56.20 28.01
N SER A 535 -3.31 56.19 26.70
CA SER A 535 -2.57 56.97 25.71
C SER A 535 -2.77 58.48 25.91
N ALA A 536 -4.00 58.93 26.19
CA ALA A 536 -4.27 60.34 26.54
C ALA A 536 -3.55 60.75 27.82
N GLN A 537 -3.56 59.90 28.85
CA GLN A 537 -2.86 60.15 30.11
C GLN A 537 -1.35 60.24 29.90
N SER A 538 -0.74 59.30 29.16
CA SER A 538 0.70 59.31 28.82
C SER A 538 1.11 60.59 28.11
N ARG A 539 0.32 61.05 27.14
CA ARG A 539 0.63 62.26 26.36
C ARG A 539 0.41 63.56 27.11
N SER A 540 -0.54 63.56 28.06
CA SER A 540 -0.77 64.71 28.94
C SER A 540 0.26 64.83 30.06
N SER A 541 1.04 63.77 30.31
CA SER A 541 2.14 63.75 31.26
C SER A 541 3.34 64.50 30.70
N ASP A 542 4.14 65.08 31.59
CA ASP A 542 5.47 65.61 31.27
C ASP A 542 6.43 64.51 30.81
N ILE A 543 6.18 63.26 31.22
CA ILE A 543 6.91 62.07 30.82
C ILE A 543 5.98 61.13 30.05
N ASP A 544 6.24 60.97 28.76
CA ASP A 544 5.49 60.09 27.87
C ASP A 544 6.24 58.76 27.65
N TYR A 545 5.53 57.64 27.73
CA TYR A 545 6.18 56.32 27.61
C TYR A 545 6.84 56.11 26.25
N HIS A 546 6.14 56.40 25.15
CA HIS A 546 6.65 56.10 23.80
C HIS A 546 7.78 57.05 23.39
N ARG A 547 7.71 58.31 23.81
CA ARG A 547 8.73 59.33 23.53
C ARG A 547 9.96 59.21 24.43
N ASP A 548 9.76 59.02 25.74
CA ASP A 548 10.83 59.22 26.73
C ASP A 548 11.33 57.90 27.34
N ILE A 549 10.45 56.94 27.61
CA ILE A 549 10.79 55.73 28.38
C ILE A 549 11.16 54.55 27.47
N ARG A 550 10.35 54.29 26.44
CA ARG A 550 10.57 53.18 25.52
C ARG A 550 11.94 53.24 24.84
N PRO A 551 12.43 54.39 24.31
CA PRO A 551 13.77 54.45 23.72
C PRO A 551 14.88 54.14 24.73
N LEU A 552 14.67 54.52 25.99
CA LEU A 552 15.61 54.21 27.07
C LEU A 552 15.63 52.71 27.38
N LEU A 553 14.46 52.07 27.49
CA LEU A 553 14.36 50.62 27.73
C LEU A 553 14.91 49.83 26.52
N GLU A 554 14.64 50.26 25.30
CA GLU A 554 15.22 49.69 24.07
C GLU A 554 16.75 49.77 24.09
N ALA A 555 17.31 50.92 24.46
CA ALA A 555 18.75 51.13 24.48
C ALA A 555 19.48 50.39 25.61
N ARG A 556 18.83 50.17 26.77
CA ARG A 556 19.51 49.70 27.99
C ARG A 556 19.09 48.33 28.48
N CYS A 557 17.89 47.87 28.12
CA CYS A 557 17.27 46.69 28.73
C CYS A 557 16.93 45.59 27.70
N TYR A 558 16.51 45.96 26.49
CA TYR A 558 15.91 44.99 25.55
C TYR A 558 16.89 43.95 25.03
N ASP A 559 18.18 44.24 24.94
CA ASP A 559 19.19 43.27 24.49
C ASP A 559 19.15 41.96 25.29
N CYS A 560 18.79 42.04 26.58
CA CYS A 560 18.67 40.88 27.46
C CYS A 560 17.21 40.57 27.90
N HIS A 561 16.29 41.53 27.83
CA HIS A 561 14.95 41.42 28.42
C HIS A 561 13.79 41.53 27.42
N GLN A 562 13.96 41.00 26.20
CA GLN A 562 12.91 40.95 25.18
C GLN A 562 12.72 39.53 24.60
N GLY A 563 11.50 39.22 24.15
CA GLY A 563 11.18 37.97 23.46
C GLY A 563 11.34 36.68 24.29
N GLY A 564 11.33 35.53 23.60
CA GLY A 564 11.20 34.20 24.24
C GLY A 564 12.45 33.64 24.94
N LYS A 565 13.59 34.35 24.92
CA LYS A 565 14.84 33.94 25.58
C LYS A 565 15.36 35.01 26.56
N ALA A 566 14.45 35.77 27.13
CA ALA A 566 14.78 36.85 28.06
C ALA A 566 15.49 36.32 29.32
N ALA A 567 16.55 37.01 29.75
CA ALA A 567 17.36 36.59 30.89
C ALA A 567 16.54 36.58 32.20
N GLY A 568 16.62 35.48 32.94
CA GLY A 568 15.86 35.28 34.20
C GLY A 568 14.34 35.30 34.00
N GLY A 569 13.86 34.99 32.79
CA GLY A 569 12.44 35.04 32.42
C GLY A 569 11.83 36.44 32.42
N LEU A 570 12.62 37.50 32.67
CA LEU A 570 12.12 38.87 32.82
C LEU A 570 12.00 39.56 31.46
N ARG A 571 10.79 39.94 31.10
CA ARG A 571 10.47 40.74 29.90
C ARG A 571 10.16 42.19 30.30
N ILE A 572 10.86 43.14 29.66
CA ILE A 572 10.67 44.59 29.83
C ILE A 572 10.16 45.23 28.52
N ASP A 573 9.93 44.43 27.48
CA ASP A 573 9.30 44.83 26.21
C ASP A 573 7.76 44.78 26.26
N ASP A 574 7.20 44.11 27.27
CA ASP A 574 5.76 43.97 27.49
C ASP A 574 5.37 44.39 28.90
N ARG A 575 4.34 45.24 29.00
CA ARG A 575 3.85 45.78 30.27
C ARG A 575 3.40 44.68 31.23
N SER A 576 2.59 43.73 30.77
CA SER A 576 2.02 42.71 31.66
C SER A 576 3.11 41.84 32.29
N SER A 577 4.15 41.55 31.51
CA SER A 577 5.31 40.80 31.95
C SER A 577 6.19 41.64 32.90
N ALA A 578 6.41 42.92 32.62
CA ALA A 578 7.18 43.81 33.49
C ALA A 578 6.52 44.03 34.87
N LEU A 579 5.18 44.03 34.91
CA LEU A 579 4.40 44.10 36.15
C LEU A 579 4.40 42.77 36.92
N SER A 580 4.51 41.65 36.22
CA SER A 580 4.56 40.31 36.85
C SER A 580 5.96 39.96 37.37
N GLY A 581 6.99 40.44 36.67
CA GLY A 581 8.39 40.16 37.00
C GLY A 581 8.96 38.92 36.29
N GLY A 582 10.22 38.63 36.61
CA GLY A 582 10.91 37.41 36.19
C GLY A 582 10.93 36.36 37.30
N GLU A 583 11.89 35.44 37.22
CA GLU A 583 11.97 34.26 38.09
C GLU A 583 12.30 34.57 39.56
N SER A 584 12.87 35.74 39.89
CA SER A 584 13.57 35.92 41.18
C SER A 584 13.24 37.19 41.98
N ASP A 585 12.84 38.29 41.33
CA ASP A 585 12.79 39.61 41.99
C ASP A 585 11.36 40.14 42.23
N GLY A 586 10.32 39.36 41.87
CA GLY A 586 8.96 39.88 41.83
C GLY A 586 8.78 40.93 40.73
N PRO A 587 7.73 41.79 40.80
CA PRO A 587 7.44 42.82 39.81
C PRO A 587 8.66 43.68 39.48
N ALA A 588 9.04 43.75 38.20
CA ALA A 588 10.12 44.64 37.77
C ALA A 588 9.74 46.11 37.93
N ILE A 589 8.47 46.44 37.67
CA ILE A 589 7.90 47.77 37.86
C ILE A 589 6.65 47.66 38.72
N VAL A 590 6.58 48.45 39.78
CA VAL A 590 5.39 48.65 40.61
C VAL A 590 4.91 50.10 40.39
N PRO A 591 3.81 50.30 39.65
CA PRO A 591 3.23 51.63 39.42
C PRO A 591 3.04 52.43 40.71
N GLY A 592 3.68 53.60 40.79
CA GLY A 592 3.58 54.51 41.94
C GLY A 592 4.54 54.20 43.09
N ASP A 593 5.25 53.07 43.07
CA ASP A 593 6.12 52.62 44.15
C ASP A 593 7.54 52.35 43.64
N ILE A 594 8.42 53.31 43.89
CA ILE A 594 9.82 53.24 43.47
C ILE A 594 10.62 52.23 44.30
N ASP A 595 10.26 51.99 45.56
CA ASP A 595 11.05 51.18 46.48
C ASP A 595 10.83 49.69 46.23
N HIS A 596 9.62 49.32 45.82
CA HIS A 596 9.26 47.94 45.45
C HIS A 596 9.44 47.64 43.96
N SER A 597 9.87 48.60 43.15
CA SER A 597 10.19 48.37 41.74
C SER A 597 11.60 47.78 41.59
N ALA A 598 11.69 46.46 41.35
CA ALA A 598 12.97 45.75 41.28
C ALA A 598 13.92 46.30 40.20
N ILE A 599 13.40 46.87 39.10
CA ILE A 599 14.23 47.51 38.08
C ILE A 599 15.13 48.61 38.67
N LEU A 600 14.61 49.41 39.59
CA LEU A 600 15.36 50.50 40.23
C LEU A 600 16.43 49.95 41.17
N GLN A 601 16.14 48.87 41.90
CA GLN A 601 17.09 48.20 42.77
C GLN A 601 18.28 47.64 41.97
N ARG A 602 17.99 47.03 40.82
CA ARG A 602 19.00 46.42 39.94
C ARG A 602 19.87 47.47 39.24
N ILE A 603 19.30 48.55 38.71
CA ILE A 603 20.11 49.60 38.04
C ILE A 603 20.92 50.47 39.01
N LEU A 604 20.49 50.57 40.28
CA LEU A 604 21.20 51.34 41.33
C LEU A 604 22.19 50.49 42.15
N SER A 605 22.21 49.17 41.95
CA SER A 605 23.09 48.29 42.70
C SER A 605 24.56 48.61 42.45
N LYS A 606 25.38 48.50 43.51
CA LYS A 606 26.85 48.59 43.42
C LYS A 606 27.50 47.21 43.33
N ASP A 607 26.73 46.16 43.53
CA ASP A 607 27.20 44.79 43.42
C ASP A 607 27.26 44.39 41.94
N LYS A 608 28.46 44.00 41.51
CA LYS A 608 28.77 43.68 40.11
C LYS A 608 28.03 42.45 39.60
N ASP A 609 27.58 41.58 40.49
CA ASP A 609 26.93 40.33 40.12
C ASP A 609 25.41 40.50 39.87
N ILE A 610 24.82 41.58 40.38
CA ILE A 610 23.36 41.83 40.27
C ILE A 610 23.01 43.16 39.61
N VAL A 611 23.97 44.05 39.41
CA VAL A 611 23.74 45.34 38.75
C VAL A 611 23.35 45.17 37.28
N MET A 612 22.33 45.92 36.84
CA MET A 612 21.84 45.91 35.47
C MET A 612 22.06 47.27 34.76
N PRO A 613 22.35 47.29 33.45
CA PRO A 613 22.70 46.14 32.62
C PRO A 613 24.07 45.56 33.05
N PRO A 614 24.37 44.26 32.89
CA PRO A 614 25.64 43.68 33.36
C PRO A 614 26.81 44.07 32.42
N ARG A 615 26.51 44.30 31.14
CA ARG A 615 27.44 44.69 30.07
C ARG A 615 26.90 45.94 29.37
N GLY A 616 27.77 46.69 28.70
CA GLY A 616 27.42 47.95 28.05
C GLY A 616 27.36 49.14 29.00
N ASP A 617 27.03 50.31 28.45
CA ASP A 617 26.96 51.56 29.19
C ASP A 617 25.81 51.53 30.22
N ARG A 618 26.12 51.99 31.44
CA ARG A 618 25.13 52.16 32.52
C ARG A 618 24.22 53.34 32.23
N LEU A 619 23.05 53.33 32.87
CA LEU A 619 22.15 54.47 32.83
C LEU A 619 22.81 55.68 33.49
N THR A 620 22.72 56.83 32.84
CA THR A 620 23.14 58.13 33.39
C THR A 620 22.23 58.54 34.55
N ALA A 621 22.68 59.50 35.36
CA ALA A 621 21.86 60.02 36.47
C ALA A 621 20.50 60.56 35.99
N ASP A 622 20.46 61.20 34.82
CA ASP A 622 19.24 61.76 34.23
C ASP A 622 18.30 60.67 33.72
N GLU A 623 18.83 59.60 33.11
CA GLU A 623 18.04 58.43 32.67
C GLU A 623 17.44 57.68 33.88
N VAL A 624 18.22 57.53 34.96
CA VAL A 624 17.72 56.94 36.21
C VAL A 624 16.63 57.82 36.84
N ASP A 625 16.82 59.13 36.87
CA ASP A 625 15.82 60.08 37.37
C ASP A 625 14.52 60.04 36.53
N LEU A 626 14.65 59.94 35.21
CA LEU A 626 13.51 59.80 34.30
C LEU A 626 12.68 58.55 34.62
N LEU A 627 13.32 57.38 34.80
CA LEU A 627 12.62 56.15 35.21
C LEU A 627 11.97 56.28 36.59
N LYS A 628 12.67 56.87 37.57
CA LYS A 628 12.11 57.11 38.91
C LYS A 628 10.86 57.98 38.86
N ARG A 629 10.91 59.08 38.12
CA ARG A 629 9.76 60.01 37.99
C ARG A 629 8.61 59.38 37.23
N TRP A 630 8.88 58.57 36.21
CA TRP A 630 7.84 57.84 35.50
C TRP A 630 7.17 56.79 36.39
N ILE A 631 7.95 56.00 37.13
CA ILE A 631 7.42 54.99 38.06
C ILE A 631 6.62 55.65 39.18
N SER A 632 7.14 56.70 39.82
CA SER A 632 6.42 57.39 40.90
C SER A 632 5.12 58.04 40.45
N LYS A 633 5.00 58.40 39.16
CA LYS A 633 3.78 58.91 38.52
C LYS A 633 2.84 57.81 38.02
N GLY A 634 3.07 56.56 38.41
CA GLY A 634 2.18 55.44 38.10
C GLY A 634 2.56 54.64 36.87
N ALA A 635 3.75 54.83 36.29
CA ALA A 635 4.28 54.05 35.18
C ALA A 635 3.26 53.84 34.03
N VAL A 636 2.61 54.93 33.60
CA VAL A 636 1.61 54.86 32.53
C VAL A 636 2.30 54.35 31.27
N TRP A 637 1.85 53.20 30.79
CA TRP A 637 2.47 52.43 29.71
C TRP A 637 1.36 51.93 28.77
N PRO A 638 0.87 52.77 27.85
CA PRO A 638 -0.13 52.34 26.89
C PRO A 638 0.46 51.27 25.96
N GLN A 639 -0.35 50.25 25.63
CA GLN A 639 0.07 49.18 24.72
C GLN A 639 0.33 49.70 23.29
N PHE A 640 -0.41 50.73 22.88
CA PHE A 640 -0.34 51.32 21.55
C PHE A 640 -0.18 52.84 21.63
N ASP A 641 0.64 53.38 20.72
CA ASP A 641 0.78 54.83 20.54
C ASP A 641 -0.31 55.32 19.57
N VAL A 642 -1.48 55.67 20.09
CA VAL A 642 -2.66 56.02 19.29
C VAL A 642 -3.18 57.42 19.64
N ASP A 643 -3.47 58.21 18.60
CA ASP A 643 -4.05 59.55 18.71
C ASP A 643 -5.57 59.50 18.91
N HIS A 644 -6.23 58.66 18.12
CA HIS A 644 -7.68 58.47 18.11
C HIS A 644 -8.01 57.08 17.54
N PHE A 645 -9.23 56.62 17.79
CA PHE A 645 -9.78 55.40 17.21
C PHE A 645 -10.93 55.76 16.27
N GLU A 646 -10.98 55.13 15.10
CA GLU A 646 -12.07 55.25 14.14
C GLU A 646 -12.74 53.88 13.97
N MET A 647 -14.07 53.84 14.12
CA MET A 647 -14.84 52.61 13.89
C MET A 647 -15.15 52.45 12.41
N ASN A 648 -14.76 51.31 11.85
CA ASN A 648 -15.15 50.95 10.49
C ASN A 648 -16.65 50.62 10.42
N PRO A 649 -17.33 50.94 9.30
CA PRO A 649 -18.70 50.51 9.09
C PRO A 649 -18.78 48.97 9.02
N LEU A 650 -19.93 48.43 9.40
CA LEU A 650 -20.20 47.00 9.25
C LEU A 650 -20.10 46.61 7.77
N ALA A 651 -19.52 45.44 7.50
CA ALA A 651 -19.57 44.84 6.17
C ALA A 651 -21.02 44.60 5.75
N ASP A 652 -21.30 44.67 4.45
CA ASP A 652 -22.60 44.28 3.92
C ASP A 652 -22.86 42.77 4.11
N ASP A 653 -24.12 42.36 3.94
CA ASP A 653 -24.59 41.02 4.24
C ASP A 653 -23.93 39.93 3.39
N LEU A 654 -23.67 40.19 2.11
CA LEU A 654 -23.03 39.21 1.23
C LEU A 654 -21.53 39.10 1.50
N ALA A 655 -20.88 40.22 1.78
CA ALA A 655 -19.49 40.25 2.23
C ALA A 655 -19.33 39.51 3.56
N PHE A 656 -20.27 39.70 4.49
CA PHE A 656 -20.32 38.95 5.74
C PHE A 656 -20.45 37.45 5.49
N LEU A 657 -21.48 37.02 4.74
CA LEU A 657 -21.73 35.60 4.49
C LEU A 657 -20.52 34.94 3.84
N ARG A 658 -19.94 35.55 2.81
CA ARG A 658 -18.74 35.04 2.14
C ARG A 658 -17.55 34.88 3.09
N ARG A 659 -17.30 35.88 3.96
CA ARG A 659 -16.19 35.79 4.92
C ARG A 659 -16.46 34.70 5.96
N ALA A 660 -17.68 34.63 6.47
CA ALA A 660 -18.08 33.63 7.45
C ALA A 660 -17.93 32.21 6.89
N THR A 661 -18.40 31.93 5.66
CA THR A 661 -18.25 30.60 5.07
C THR A 661 -16.79 30.24 4.77
N LEU A 662 -15.98 31.19 4.30
CA LEU A 662 -14.56 30.94 4.05
C LEU A 662 -13.80 30.62 5.35
N ASP A 663 -14.04 31.36 6.42
CA ASP A 663 -13.37 31.13 7.71
C ASP A 663 -13.85 29.86 8.42
N THR A 664 -15.12 29.48 8.25
CA THR A 664 -15.70 28.34 8.97
C THR A 664 -15.56 27.03 8.19
N VAL A 665 -15.97 27.03 6.92
CA VAL A 665 -16.07 25.82 6.09
C VAL A 665 -15.13 25.83 4.89
N GLY A 666 -14.28 26.84 4.75
CA GLY A 666 -13.20 26.88 3.75
C GLY A 666 -13.63 27.16 2.32
N VAL A 667 -14.93 27.37 2.07
CA VAL A 667 -15.50 27.56 0.72
C VAL A 667 -16.45 28.76 0.68
N THR A 668 -16.67 29.29 -0.52
CA THR A 668 -17.70 30.32 -0.76
C THR A 668 -19.10 29.72 -0.63
N PRO A 669 -20.13 30.50 -0.25
CA PRO A 669 -21.47 29.98 -0.12
C PRO A 669 -22.01 29.54 -1.49
N ALA A 670 -22.71 28.40 -1.52
CA ALA A 670 -23.47 27.99 -2.67
C ALA A 670 -24.68 28.91 -2.89
N GLU A 671 -25.25 28.89 -4.11
CA GLU A 671 -26.41 29.71 -4.46
C GLU A 671 -27.61 29.49 -3.51
N ALA A 672 -27.91 28.22 -3.19
CA ALA A 672 -28.95 27.87 -2.24
C ALA A 672 -28.69 28.41 -0.81
N GLU A 673 -27.43 28.53 -0.40
CA GLU A 673 -27.07 29.07 0.92
C GLU A 673 -27.24 30.60 0.97
N ILE A 674 -26.93 31.28 -0.14
CA ILE A 674 -27.17 32.72 -0.30
C ILE A 674 -28.67 33.01 -0.24
N ASP A 675 -29.47 32.24 -0.99
CA ASP A 675 -30.92 32.40 -1.02
C ASP A 675 -31.54 32.19 0.38
N ALA A 676 -31.13 31.12 1.08
CA ALA A 676 -31.58 30.87 2.44
C ALA A 676 -31.21 32.03 3.40
N PHE A 677 -29.98 32.55 3.31
CA PHE A 677 -29.54 33.68 4.13
C PHE A 677 -30.30 34.99 3.85
N GLN A 678 -30.66 35.25 2.60
CA GLN A 678 -31.42 36.46 2.24
C GLN A 678 -32.88 36.40 2.73
N GLN A 679 -33.45 35.19 2.87
CA GLN A 679 -34.81 34.95 3.37
C GLN A 679 -34.93 35.13 4.88
N ASP A 680 -33.84 34.96 5.63
CA ASP A 680 -33.82 35.16 7.08
C ASP A 680 -34.08 36.63 7.48
N ASP A 681 -34.67 36.85 8.66
CA ASP A 681 -34.89 38.18 9.23
C ASP A 681 -33.56 38.97 9.29
N PRO A 682 -33.47 40.17 8.68
CA PRO A 682 -32.29 41.05 8.74
C PRO A 682 -31.66 41.23 10.12
N LYS A 683 -32.46 41.19 11.20
CA LYS A 683 -31.97 41.36 12.57
C LYS A 683 -31.24 40.14 13.12
N SER A 684 -31.47 38.96 12.58
CA SER A 684 -30.94 37.68 13.11
C SER A 684 -30.27 36.80 12.07
N ARG A 685 -30.35 37.12 10.78
CA ARG A 685 -29.77 36.31 9.69
C ARG A 685 -28.29 35.99 9.89
N ARG A 686 -27.52 36.92 10.46
CA ARG A 686 -26.09 36.73 10.69
C ARG A 686 -25.82 35.71 11.80
N SER A 687 -26.55 35.75 12.90
CA SER A 687 -26.43 34.74 13.95
C SER A 687 -26.92 33.38 13.48
N GLN A 688 -28.04 33.33 12.77
CA GLN A 688 -28.56 32.08 12.21
C GLN A 688 -27.60 31.46 11.17
N ALA A 689 -26.94 32.27 10.35
CA ALA A 689 -25.92 31.78 9.43
C ALA A 689 -24.70 31.22 10.19
N ILE A 690 -24.26 31.87 11.26
CA ILE A 690 -23.18 31.36 12.11
C ILE A 690 -23.59 30.01 12.73
N ASP A 691 -24.79 29.91 13.30
CA ASP A 691 -25.28 28.67 13.90
C ASP A 691 -25.34 27.53 12.86
N ARG A 692 -25.79 27.83 11.63
CA ARG A 692 -25.79 26.88 10.51
C ARG A 692 -24.38 26.42 10.15
N LEU A 693 -23.41 27.34 10.07
CA LEU A 693 -22.02 27.03 9.73
C LEU A 693 -21.29 26.26 10.84
N LEU A 694 -21.57 26.55 12.11
CA LEU A 694 -21.01 25.81 13.24
C LEU A 694 -21.58 24.39 13.37
N ALA A 695 -22.81 24.16 12.88
CA ALA A 695 -23.41 22.85 12.78
C ALA A 695 -23.03 22.09 11.48
N ASP A 696 -22.31 22.73 10.57
CA ASP A 696 -21.96 22.16 9.27
C ASP A 696 -20.78 21.18 9.38
N GLY A 697 -20.94 19.98 8.83
CA GLY A 697 -19.89 18.96 8.83
C GLY A 697 -18.60 19.40 8.10
N ARG A 698 -18.72 20.28 7.09
CA ARG A 698 -17.59 20.82 6.32
C ARG A 698 -16.62 21.62 7.19
N TRP A 699 -17.06 22.10 8.36
CA TRP A 699 -16.17 22.76 9.32
C TRP A 699 -15.02 21.83 9.73
N ALA A 700 -15.31 20.55 10.00
CA ALA A 700 -14.28 19.58 10.37
C ALA A 700 -13.30 19.33 9.22
N ASP A 701 -13.78 19.29 7.98
CA ASP A 701 -12.97 19.09 6.79
C ASP A 701 -12.01 20.28 6.55
N HIS A 702 -12.50 21.51 6.68
CA HIS A 702 -11.68 22.71 6.52
C HIS A 702 -10.54 22.77 7.52
N TRP A 703 -10.82 22.42 8.78
CA TRP A 703 -9.84 22.43 9.86
C TRP A 703 -8.88 21.25 9.84
N MET A 704 -9.14 20.22 9.04
CA MET A 704 -8.30 19.01 9.00
C MET A 704 -6.84 19.35 8.68
N GLY A 705 -6.58 20.19 7.67
CA GLY A 705 -5.21 20.59 7.31
C GLY A 705 -4.46 21.24 8.47
N TYR A 706 -5.11 22.15 9.18
CA TYR A 706 -4.54 22.79 10.38
C TYR A 706 -4.26 21.77 11.49
N TRP A 707 -5.19 20.84 11.74
CA TRP A 707 -4.99 19.80 12.75
C TRP A 707 -3.85 18.84 12.39
N LEU A 708 -3.70 18.48 11.11
CA LEU A 708 -2.57 17.66 10.64
C LEU A 708 -1.23 18.34 10.92
N ASP A 709 -1.17 19.67 10.77
CA ASP A 709 0.02 20.47 11.11
C ASP A 709 0.26 20.53 12.62
N VAL A 710 -0.78 20.80 13.42
CA VAL A 710 -0.69 20.89 14.89
C VAL A 710 -0.30 19.54 15.51
N LEU A 711 -0.82 18.44 14.98
CA LEU A 711 -0.50 17.08 15.40
C LEU A 711 0.81 16.57 14.81
N ALA A 712 1.43 17.34 13.92
CA ALA A 712 2.68 17.02 13.24
C ALA A 712 2.65 15.64 12.56
N GLU A 713 1.57 15.31 11.86
CA GLU A 713 1.44 14.03 11.14
C GLU A 713 2.45 13.88 9.98
N ASN A 714 3.19 14.94 9.64
CA ASN A 714 4.34 14.89 8.77
C ASN A 714 5.65 14.75 9.59
N PRO A 715 6.23 13.53 9.70
CA PRO A 715 7.47 13.32 10.47
C PRO A 715 8.66 14.13 9.97
N ASN A 716 8.64 14.61 8.72
CA ASN A 716 9.69 15.47 8.17
C ASN A 716 9.65 16.91 8.71
N MET A 717 8.55 17.37 9.32
CA MET A 717 8.48 18.69 9.95
C MET A 717 9.04 18.70 11.38
N ILE A 718 9.19 17.55 12.03
CA ILE A 718 9.63 17.43 13.43
C ILE A 718 11.16 17.29 13.56
N ASN A 719 11.84 16.94 12.46
CA ASN A 719 13.31 16.98 12.38
C ASN A 719 13.75 17.97 11.29
N PRO A 720 13.84 19.27 11.59
CA PRO A 720 14.67 20.14 10.78
C PRO A 720 16.12 19.67 10.96
N THR A 721 16.69 19.13 9.88
CA THR A 721 18.13 18.84 9.77
C THR A 721 19.00 20.02 10.14
#